data_AF-A0A842PC70-F1
#
_entry.id   AF-A0A842PC70-F1
#
_cell.length_a   1.000
_cell.length_b   1.000
_cell.length_c   1.000
_cell.angle_alpha   90.00
_cell.angle_beta   90.00
_cell.angle_gamma   90.00
#
_symmetry.space_group_name_H-M   'P 1'
#
loop_
_entity.id
_entity.type
_entity.pdbx_description
1 polymer ?
#
loop_
_entity_poly.entity_id
_entity_poly.type
_entity_poly.pdbx_seq_one_letter_code
_entity_poly.pdbx_strand_id
1 'polypeptide(L)'
;MATSNERLCLAFLLTALMVFSTLSLFMQPNEPTEEIEEIETIDSTTGRQPTADCEGISFEDMFYYNYAEFTVQINDEWDGGYVRAKAMVNGTDTTTLRNDLDGLFEGLAGGANGWLSTDEKDGVEAVGKDCVVQTYTRIGFRGGPSHRGGPGVNWNNATWIKDGMTLEETNLIPEGHPERRSCKDQFGGPSGSPTCEEIPNEPANAGQCGPHSCDTIIFLNASVSFSQIIDPSDFTLAMVGRNLTNAQFEYIFPNQASPLRIADTYENQDCNETYYEDDEEADDYQVTYTAREECQSYTNLGDLDYSLTAVNDGTSFSRRFTYDPADWPAARGYFIDFTTSAPEIDNPPVWNDDAPSEGELLPVAAVGESEYVVDLADINAWFDDDLGAGMLNVDCTGAAGWSLAEAEANHWMVTSPSDGTTTTISCEAIDSSGQSSGARTFSVAPIFSVSVASATSLDDLTFTMTPTSEAPDSMSVSITLMQNNVEVSDSMSMDTSAANMVLSLSTLIPGTVSAKISANGAGMAPFEYNYDLGLAKLSLSPSVSITGEEWVSANYILRGQFFDPDGEAVTFVLKLDGVQAGQITVTGNQWVTDEIPFDLLAEGVHNVTIEACDNSGVCVSVSKDVELNIIDDIDDVISDTSKPAVEESGLPAASIGLTMMALLGAGIAVSRRRD
;
A
#
# COMPACT_ATOMS: atom_id res chain seq x y z
N MET A 1 -84.36 -3.57 -27.16
CA MET A 1 -83.98 -4.78 -26.38
C MET A 1 -83.26 -5.72 -27.33
N ALA A 2 -82.00 -6.05 -27.05
CA ALA A 2 -81.30 -7.10 -27.80
C ALA A 2 -81.91 -8.47 -27.46
N THR A 3 -82.07 -9.32 -28.46
CA THR A 3 -82.62 -10.68 -28.38
C THR A 3 -81.67 -11.65 -27.68
N SER A 4 -82.16 -12.86 -27.37
CA SER A 4 -81.35 -13.88 -26.67
C SER A 4 -80.10 -14.27 -27.46
N ASN A 5 -80.14 -14.26 -28.79
CA ASN A 5 -78.98 -14.57 -29.63
C ASN A 5 -77.95 -13.43 -29.64
N GLU A 6 -78.39 -12.16 -29.65
CA GLU A 6 -77.47 -11.01 -29.61
C GLU A 6 -76.73 -10.92 -28.28
N ARG A 7 -77.37 -11.29 -27.17
CA ARG A 7 -76.68 -11.46 -25.86
C ARG A 7 -75.69 -12.62 -25.86
N LEU A 8 -76.01 -13.72 -26.53
CA LEU A 8 -75.12 -14.88 -26.66
C LEU A 8 -73.88 -14.54 -27.52
N CYS A 9 -74.07 -13.86 -28.65
CA CYS A 9 -72.98 -13.38 -29.50
C CYS A 9 -72.09 -12.36 -28.77
N LEU A 10 -72.66 -11.42 -28.02
CA LEU A 10 -71.86 -10.45 -27.26
C LEU A 10 -71.04 -11.11 -26.15
N ALA A 11 -71.60 -12.12 -25.47
CA ALA A 11 -70.87 -12.92 -24.49
C ALA A 11 -69.70 -13.70 -25.13
N PHE A 12 -69.94 -14.36 -26.28
CA PHE A 12 -68.89 -15.06 -27.04
C PHE A 12 -67.81 -14.11 -27.57
N LEU A 13 -68.16 -12.88 -27.96
CA LEU A 13 -67.19 -11.89 -28.42
C LEU A 13 -66.30 -11.39 -27.28
N LEU A 14 -66.86 -11.23 -26.08
CA LEU A 14 -66.12 -10.84 -24.87
C LEU A 14 -65.22 -11.95 -24.34
N THR A 15 -65.65 -13.23 -24.36
CA THR A 15 -64.73 -14.34 -24.02
C THR A 15 -63.67 -14.55 -25.09
N ALA A 16 -63.98 -14.34 -26.37
CA ALA A 16 -62.97 -14.37 -27.43
C ALA A 16 -61.90 -13.28 -27.23
N LEU A 17 -62.29 -12.03 -26.92
CA LEU A 17 -61.32 -10.97 -26.61
C LEU A 17 -60.46 -11.31 -25.39
N MET A 18 -61.04 -11.80 -24.29
CA MET A 18 -60.27 -12.16 -23.09
C MET A 18 -59.26 -13.30 -23.36
N VAL A 19 -59.63 -14.30 -24.17
CA VAL A 19 -58.71 -15.37 -24.58
C VAL A 19 -57.58 -14.85 -25.48
N PHE A 20 -57.88 -13.92 -26.40
CA PHE A 20 -56.83 -13.33 -27.24
C PHE A 20 -55.89 -12.39 -26.47
N SER A 21 -56.34 -11.69 -25.42
CA SER A 21 -55.44 -10.93 -24.54
C SER A 21 -54.51 -11.80 -23.69
N THR A 22 -54.86 -13.06 -23.42
CA THR A 22 -54.00 -14.01 -22.69
C THR A 22 -53.03 -14.80 -23.58
N LEU A 23 -53.09 -14.64 -24.90
CA LEU A 23 -52.26 -15.38 -25.86
C LEU A 23 -51.02 -14.62 -26.35
N SER A 24 -50.85 -13.36 -25.96
CA SER A 24 -49.66 -12.55 -26.26
C SER A 24 -48.40 -12.92 -25.47
N LEU A 25 -48.53 -13.80 -24.46
CA LEU A 25 -47.44 -14.19 -23.53
C LEU A 25 -46.82 -15.57 -23.84
N PHE A 26 -47.16 -16.20 -24.97
CA PHE A 26 -46.73 -17.57 -25.31
C PHE A 26 -45.97 -17.69 -26.65
N MET A 27 -45.34 -16.62 -27.12
CA MET A 27 -44.41 -16.63 -28.27
C MET A 27 -43.25 -15.64 -28.12
N GLN A 28 -42.39 -15.88 -27.14
CA GLN A 28 -40.95 -15.55 -27.21
C GLN A 28 -40.17 -16.88 -27.20
N PRO A 29 -38.99 -16.96 -27.83
CA PRO A 29 -38.18 -18.17 -27.77
C PRO A 29 -37.71 -18.42 -26.34
N ASN A 30 -37.67 -19.69 -25.92
CA ASN A 30 -37.10 -20.07 -24.63
C ASN A 30 -35.62 -19.66 -24.56
N GLU A 31 -35.27 -18.84 -23.58
CA GLU A 31 -33.97 -18.98 -22.94
C GLU A 31 -33.96 -20.29 -22.13
N PRO A 32 -32.80 -20.94 -21.96
CA PRO A 32 -32.69 -22.09 -21.08
C PRO A 32 -32.72 -21.61 -19.63
N THR A 33 -33.91 -21.56 -19.03
CA THR A 33 -34.04 -21.58 -17.59
C THR A 33 -33.51 -22.93 -17.11
N GLU A 34 -32.24 -22.97 -16.66
CA GLU A 34 -31.84 -24.02 -15.74
C GLU A 34 -32.66 -23.82 -14.46
N GLU A 35 -33.60 -24.73 -14.23
CA GLU A 35 -34.08 -24.97 -12.87
C GLU A 35 -32.86 -25.46 -12.08
N ILE A 36 -32.19 -24.53 -11.38
CA ILE A 36 -31.23 -24.89 -10.33
C ILE A 36 -32.05 -25.71 -9.33
N GLU A 37 -31.85 -27.04 -9.33
CA GLU A 37 -32.41 -27.89 -8.28
C GLU A 37 -31.87 -27.36 -6.95
N GLU A 38 -32.77 -26.84 -6.11
CA GLU A 38 -32.44 -26.37 -4.76
C GLU A 38 -31.92 -27.57 -3.96
N ILE A 39 -30.59 -27.69 -3.87
CA ILE A 39 -29.95 -28.80 -3.17
C ILE A 39 -30.20 -28.60 -1.66
N GLU A 40 -31.19 -29.31 -1.12
CA GLU A 40 -31.41 -29.49 0.32
C GLU A 40 -30.24 -30.29 0.96
N THR A 41 -29.03 -29.71 0.99
CA THR A 41 -27.94 -30.18 1.86
C THR A 41 -28.11 -29.62 3.27
N ILE A 42 -29.20 -30.04 3.93
CA ILE A 42 -29.22 -30.08 5.40
C ILE A 42 -28.42 -31.32 5.83
N ASP A 43 -27.09 -31.19 5.81
CA ASP A 43 -26.20 -32.05 6.61
C ASP A 43 -25.40 -31.17 7.58
N SER A 44 -25.39 -31.56 8.85
CA SER A 44 -25.27 -30.60 9.96
C SER A 44 -23.98 -30.75 10.76
N THR A 45 -22.81 -30.47 10.15
CA THR A 45 -21.51 -30.33 10.87
C THR A 45 -20.49 -29.39 10.20
N THR A 46 -20.82 -28.11 10.00
CA THR A 46 -19.82 -27.02 9.86
C THR A 46 -20.44 -25.67 10.24
N GLY A 47 -19.61 -24.63 10.39
CA GLY A 47 -20.04 -23.27 10.74
C GLY A 47 -20.82 -22.57 9.62
N ARG A 48 -21.55 -21.53 10.00
CA ARG A 48 -22.19 -20.58 9.08
C ARG A 48 -21.08 -19.79 8.39
N GLN A 49 -20.97 -19.86 7.07
CA GLN A 49 -20.18 -18.88 6.30
C GLN A 49 -21.13 -17.75 5.87
N PRO A 50 -20.71 -16.47 5.91
CA PRO A 50 -21.48 -15.38 5.34
C PRO A 50 -21.49 -15.48 3.82
N THR A 51 -22.61 -15.09 3.20
CA THR A 51 -22.72 -14.91 1.75
C THR A 51 -22.69 -13.42 1.46
N ALA A 52 -21.67 -12.95 0.75
CA ALA A 52 -21.63 -11.57 0.28
C ALA A 52 -22.53 -11.41 -0.96
N ASP A 53 -23.25 -10.29 -0.99
CA ASP A 53 -23.81 -9.72 -2.21
C ASP A 53 -22.99 -8.47 -2.53
N CYS A 54 -22.38 -8.47 -3.70
CA CYS A 54 -21.51 -7.44 -4.23
C CYS A 54 -21.93 -7.04 -5.67
N GLU A 55 -23.16 -7.34 -6.07
CA GLU A 55 -23.71 -6.78 -7.30
C GLU A 55 -23.81 -5.25 -7.20
N GLY A 56 -23.59 -4.54 -8.32
CA GLY A 56 -23.74 -3.08 -8.38
C GLY A 56 -22.52 -2.25 -7.95
N ILE A 57 -21.59 -2.80 -7.16
CA ILE A 57 -20.32 -2.13 -6.78
C ILE A 57 -19.16 -2.51 -7.73
N SER A 58 -18.04 -1.78 -7.65
CA SER A 58 -16.78 -2.18 -8.28
C SER A 58 -15.80 -2.78 -7.27
N PHE A 59 -14.75 -3.46 -7.75
CA PHE A 59 -13.68 -3.97 -6.89
C PHE A 59 -13.03 -2.85 -6.08
N GLU A 60 -12.84 -1.68 -6.69
CA GLU A 60 -12.21 -0.50 -6.08
C GLU A 60 -13.14 0.24 -5.11
N ASP A 61 -14.41 -0.15 -5.00
CA ASP A 61 -15.34 0.28 -3.96
C ASP A 61 -15.39 -0.69 -2.76
N MET A 62 -14.71 -1.85 -2.81
CA MET A 62 -14.79 -2.86 -1.73
C MET A 62 -14.05 -2.48 -0.44
N PHE A 63 -13.11 -1.53 -0.45
CA PHE A 63 -12.39 -1.07 0.75
C PHE A 63 -11.64 0.23 0.48
N TYR A 64 -11.32 1.01 1.52
CA TYR A 64 -10.46 2.20 1.39
C TYR A 64 -9.00 1.82 1.13
N TYR A 65 -8.34 2.54 0.22
CA TYR A 65 -6.93 2.36 -0.12
C TYR A 65 -6.26 3.71 -0.39
N ASN A 66 -4.97 3.82 -0.09
CA ASN A 66 -4.19 5.04 -0.24
C ASN A 66 -3.49 5.12 -1.59
N TYR A 67 -3.18 3.96 -2.18
CA TYR A 67 -2.70 3.79 -3.55
C TYR A 67 -3.07 2.39 -4.04
N ALA A 68 -3.51 2.27 -5.29
CA ALA A 68 -3.71 0.98 -5.95
C ALA A 68 -3.00 0.94 -7.30
N GLU A 69 -2.66 -0.25 -7.75
CA GLU A 69 -1.88 -0.54 -8.95
C GLU A 69 -2.50 -1.74 -9.67
N PHE A 70 -2.78 -1.60 -10.96
CA PHE A 70 -3.47 -2.60 -11.78
C PHE A 70 -2.71 -2.82 -13.11
N THR A 71 -2.03 -3.96 -13.27
CA THR A 71 -1.51 -4.39 -14.57
C THR A 71 -2.51 -5.33 -15.24
N VAL A 72 -3.11 -4.86 -16.34
CA VAL A 72 -4.08 -5.57 -17.18
C VAL A 72 -3.38 -6.01 -18.46
N GLN A 73 -3.01 -7.29 -18.54
CA GLN A 73 -2.44 -7.88 -19.75
C GLN A 73 -3.57 -8.43 -20.64
N ILE A 74 -3.73 -7.91 -21.85
CA ILE A 74 -4.76 -8.35 -22.80
C ILE A 74 -4.29 -9.62 -23.51
N ASN A 75 -5.21 -10.56 -23.78
CA ASN A 75 -4.91 -11.82 -24.46
C ASN A 75 -4.57 -11.61 -25.95
N ASP A 76 -3.68 -12.44 -26.51
CA ASP A 76 -3.36 -12.48 -27.96
C ASP A 76 -4.59 -12.61 -28.87
N GLU A 77 -5.66 -13.27 -28.41
CA GLU A 77 -6.91 -13.45 -29.16
C GLU A 77 -7.92 -12.30 -28.95
N TRP A 78 -7.57 -11.28 -28.13
CA TRP A 78 -8.40 -10.10 -27.79
C TRP A 78 -9.81 -10.44 -27.29
N ASP A 79 -9.95 -11.60 -26.63
CA ASP A 79 -11.17 -12.17 -26.06
C ASP A 79 -11.29 -11.97 -24.52
N GLY A 80 -10.22 -11.51 -23.89
CA GLY A 80 -10.11 -11.31 -22.45
C GLY A 80 -8.74 -10.78 -22.06
N GLY A 81 -8.37 -10.98 -20.80
CA GLY A 81 -7.06 -10.62 -20.27
C GLY A 81 -6.81 -11.20 -18.88
N TYR A 82 -5.62 -10.91 -18.33
CA TYR A 82 -5.20 -11.26 -16.99
C TYR A 82 -4.85 -10.00 -16.21
N VAL A 83 -5.46 -9.83 -15.05
CA VAL A 83 -5.28 -8.68 -14.16
C VAL A 83 -4.46 -9.10 -12.95
N ARG A 84 -3.41 -8.34 -12.69
CA ARG A 84 -2.68 -8.33 -11.41
C ARG A 84 -2.96 -6.99 -10.75
N ALA A 85 -3.56 -7.00 -9.57
CA ALA A 85 -3.87 -5.80 -8.82
C ALA A 85 -3.26 -5.85 -7.42
N LYS A 86 -2.88 -4.67 -6.91
CA LYS A 86 -2.24 -4.47 -5.62
C LYS A 86 -2.78 -3.18 -5.01
N ALA A 87 -3.40 -3.25 -3.84
CA ALA A 87 -3.91 -2.10 -3.10
C ALA A 87 -3.15 -1.95 -1.78
N MET A 88 -2.66 -0.75 -1.50
CA MET A 88 -1.99 -0.38 -0.25
C MET A 88 -2.97 0.35 0.66
N VAL A 89 -3.07 -0.13 1.90
CA VAL A 89 -3.94 0.39 2.95
C VAL A 89 -3.08 0.70 4.17
N ASN A 90 -3.14 1.92 4.71
CA ASN A 90 -2.29 2.37 5.80
C ASN A 90 -3.06 3.12 6.90
N GLY A 91 -2.44 3.25 8.07
CA GLY A 91 -2.94 4.06 9.17
C GLY A 91 -4.39 3.72 9.59
N THR A 92 -5.27 4.71 9.52
CA THR A 92 -6.70 4.58 9.86
C THR A 92 -7.48 3.70 8.89
N ASP A 93 -7.04 3.59 7.64
CA ASP A 93 -7.80 2.90 6.60
C ASP A 93 -7.67 1.38 6.81
N THR A 94 -6.54 0.91 7.37
CA THR A 94 -6.39 -0.48 7.81
C THR A 94 -7.27 -0.79 9.01
N THR A 95 -7.43 0.17 9.93
CA THR A 95 -8.40 0.09 11.03
C THR A 95 -9.82 -0.10 10.49
N THR A 96 -10.23 0.71 9.51
CA THR A 96 -11.54 0.60 8.87
C THR A 96 -11.70 -0.75 8.18
N LEU A 97 -10.72 -1.19 7.38
CA LEU A 97 -10.72 -2.50 6.74
C LEU A 97 -10.86 -3.65 7.76
N ARG A 98 -10.15 -3.62 8.89
CA ARG A 98 -10.28 -4.66 9.93
C ARG A 98 -11.65 -4.65 10.59
N ASN A 99 -12.20 -3.47 10.90
CA ASN A 99 -13.57 -3.32 11.43
C ASN A 99 -14.63 -3.83 10.44
N ASP A 100 -14.49 -3.50 9.16
CA ASP A 100 -15.39 -3.93 8.08
C ASP A 100 -15.37 -5.46 7.89
N LEU A 101 -14.18 -6.09 7.98
CA LEU A 101 -14.02 -7.54 7.90
C LEU A 101 -14.50 -8.29 9.16
N ASP A 102 -14.24 -7.78 10.36
CA ASP A 102 -14.78 -8.29 11.64
C ASP A 102 -16.32 -8.24 11.64
N GLY A 103 -16.90 -7.17 11.10
CA GLY A 103 -18.35 -6.99 10.93
C GLY A 103 -19.03 -8.05 10.05
N LEU A 104 -18.35 -8.64 9.07
CA LEU A 104 -18.91 -9.72 8.22
C LEU A 104 -19.33 -10.96 9.02
N PHE A 105 -18.80 -11.14 10.24
CA PHE A 105 -19.03 -12.30 11.08
C PHE A 105 -19.94 -11.98 12.28
N GLU A 106 -20.68 -10.86 12.25
CA GLU A 106 -21.62 -10.48 13.33
C GLU A 106 -22.57 -11.64 13.70
N GLY A 107 -22.68 -11.91 15.00
CA GLY A 107 -23.52 -12.97 15.54
C GLY A 107 -22.94 -14.38 15.43
N LEU A 108 -21.69 -14.52 14.99
CA LEU A 108 -20.89 -15.73 15.14
C LEU A 108 -20.03 -15.66 16.42
N ALA A 109 -19.35 -16.76 16.75
CA ALA A 109 -18.54 -16.86 17.95
C ALA A 109 -17.10 -16.39 17.66
N GLY A 110 -16.95 -15.07 17.57
CA GLY A 110 -15.72 -14.37 17.19
C GLY A 110 -16.12 -12.95 16.79
N GLY A 111 -16.74 -12.83 15.62
CA GLY A 111 -17.01 -11.59 14.92
C GLY A 111 -17.88 -10.52 15.59
N ALA A 112 -17.73 -9.32 15.03
CA ALA A 112 -18.18 -8.03 15.54
C ALA A 112 -17.77 -7.76 17.00
N ASN A 113 -16.57 -8.20 17.41
CA ASN A 113 -16.08 -8.04 18.78
C ASN A 113 -14.96 -6.98 18.93
N GLY A 114 -14.46 -6.41 17.83
CA GLY A 114 -13.33 -5.49 17.78
C GLY A 114 -11.96 -6.15 17.59
N TRP A 115 -11.91 -7.45 17.28
CA TRP A 115 -10.70 -8.27 17.20
C TRP A 115 -10.71 -9.27 16.03
N LEU A 116 -10.23 -8.84 14.87
CA LEU A 116 -10.08 -9.69 13.69
C LEU A 116 -9.18 -10.91 13.96
N SER A 117 -9.73 -12.10 13.70
CA SER A 117 -9.04 -13.38 13.87
C SER A 117 -8.55 -14.03 12.58
N THR A 118 -7.62 -14.98 12.71
CA THR A 118 -7.15 -15.82 11.60
C THR A 118 -8.27 -16.66 10.98
N ASP A 119 -9.21 -17.16 11.79
CA ASP A 119 -10.35 -17.95 11.29
C ASP A 119 -11.29 -17.08 10.42
N GLU A 120 -11.44 -15.80 10.77
CA GLU A 120 -12.27 -14.84 10.02
C GLU A 120 -11.57 -14.39 8.74
N LYS A 121 -10.26 -14.09 8.80
CA LYS A 121 -9.43 -13.87 7.60
C LYS A 121 -9.58 -15.01 6.58
N ASP A 122 -9.44 -16.26 7.03
CA ASP A 122 -9.55 -17.44 6.16
C ASP A 122 -10.99 -17.58 5.60
N GLY A 123 -12.01 -17.13 6.34
CA GLY A 123 -13.38 -16.99 5.86
C GLY A 123 -13.55 -15.89 4.79
N VAL A 124 -12.90 -14.74 4.98
CA VAL A 124 -12.90 -13.61 4.02
C VAL A 124 -12.24 -14.01 2.70
N GLU A 125 -11.15 -14.78 2.70
CA GLU A 125 -10.47 -15.19 1.46
C GLU A 125 -11.39 -16.02 0.55
N ALA A 126 -12.27 -16.84 1.14
CA ALA A 126 -13.26 -17.62 0.40
C ALA A 126 -14.40 -16.74 -0.14
N VAL A 127 -15.02 -15.92 0.72
CA VAL A 127 -16.19 -15.10 0.38
C VAL A 127 -15.82 -13.93 -0.54
N GLY A 128 -14.64 -13.35 -0.35
CA GLY A 128 -14.11 -12.26 -1.16
C GLY A 128 -13.99 -12.62 -2.64
N LYS A 129 -13.64 -13.87 -2.98
CA LYS A 129 -13.57 -14.33 -4.39
C LYS A 129 -14.94 -14.49 -5.03
N ASP A 130 -15.99 -14.80 -4.26
CA ASP A 130 -17.37 -14.77 -4.76
C ASP A 130 -17.87 -13.33 -4.94
N CYS A 131 -17.56 -12.45 -3.98
CA CYS A 131 -17.84 -11.01 -4.06
C CYS A 131 -17.19 -10.35 -5.29
N VAL A 132 -15.86 -10.52 -5.50
CA VAL A 132 -15.12 -9.94 -6.63
C VAL A 132 -15.79 -10.29 -7.96
N VAL A 133 -16.24 -11.53 -8.15
CA VAL A 133 -16.85 -12.00 -9.40
C VAL A 133 -18.18 -11.31 -9.73
N GLN A 134 -18.88 -10.78 -8.73
CA GLN A 134 -20.10 -9.97 -8.90
C GLN A 134 -19.80 -8.48 -9.20
N THR A 135 -18.60 -8.00 -8.86
CA THR A 135 -18.24 -6.57 -9.03
C THR A 135 -18.00 -6.17 -10.48
N TYR A 136 -18.21 -4.88 -10.77
CA TYR A 136 -17.77 -4.28 -12.02
C TYR A 136 -16.26 -4.02 -12.02
N THR A 137 -15.60 -4.39 -13.12
CA THR A 137 -14.19 -4.11 -13.42
C THR A 137 -13.89 -2.65 -13.81
N ARG A 138 -14.94 -1.82 -14.01
CA ARG A 138 -14.90 -0.46 -14.59
C ARG A 138 -14.33 -0.33 -16.02
N ILE A 139 -13.82 -1.42 -16.61
CA ILE A 139 -13.16 -1.46 -17.91
C ILE A 139 -14.17 -1.85 -18.99
N GLY A 140 -14.29 -1.02 -20.03
CA GLY A 140 -15.11 -1.31 -21.21
C GLY A 140 -14.37 -1.01 -22.51
N PHE A 141 -14.35 -1.97 -23.43
CA PHE A 141 -13.78 -1.78 -24.76
C PHE A 141 -14.86 -1.57 -25.82
N ARG A 142 -14.51 -0.97 -26.95
CA ARG A 142 -15.38 -0.85 -28.13
C ARG A 142 -14.55 -0.72 -29.40
N GLY A 143 -14.60 -1.74 -30.26
CA GLY A 143 -13.98 -1.70 -31.58
C GLY A 143 -14.71 -0.75 -32.55
N GLY A 144 -13.96 -0.21 -33.49
CA GLY A 144 -14.39 0.82 -34.42
C GLY A 144 -14.27 2.26 -33.86
N PRO A 145 -14.79 3.26 -34.60
CA PRO A 145 -14.41 4.65 -34.40
C PRO A 145 -14.75 5.25 -33.04
N SER A 146 -13.85 6.15 -32.60
CA SER A 146 -13.91 7.08 -31.46
C SER A 146 -15.27 7.23 -30.79
N HIS A 147 -15.34 6.81 -29.53
CA HIS A 147 -16.60 6.76 -28.79
C HIS A 147 -16.54 7.45 -27.41
N ARG A 148 -17.65 8.08 -26.99
CA ARG A 148 -17.71 8.99 -25.82
C ARG A 148 -18.87 8.70 -24.85
N GLY A 149 -19.36 7.46 -24.85
CA GLY A 149 -20.49 7.01 -24.02
C GLY A 149 -21.85 7.56 -24.48
N GLY A 150 -22.86 7.47 -23.62
CA GLY A 150 -24.22 7.99 -23.84
C GLY A 150 -25.32 6.92 -23.96
N PRO A 151 -26.61 7.32 -24.05
CA PRO A 151 -27.74 6.39 -24.01
C PRO A 151 -27.78 5.42 -25.20
N GLY A 152 -27.97 4.12 -24.91
CA GLY A 152 -28.04 3.06 -25.92
C GLY A 152 -26.68 2.56 -26.43
N VAL A 153 -25.59 2.99 -25.80
CA VAL A 153 -24.21 2.58 -26.12
C VAL A 153 -23.89 1.33 -25.33
N ASN A 154 -23.81 0.19 -26.01
CA ASN A 154 -23.28 -1.02 -25.40
C ASN A 154 -21.74 -0.99 -25.41
N TRP A 155 -21.12 -1.30 -24.27
CA TRP A 155 -19.67 -1.46 -24.12
C TRP A 155 -19.34 -2.95 -23.97
N ASN A 156 -18.20 -3.36 -24.47
CA ASN A 156 -17.66 -4.70 -24.28
C ASN A 156 -16.92 -4.71 -22.94
N ASN A 157 -17.69 -4.82 -21.84
CA ASN A 157 -17.15 -4.77 -20.48
C ASN A 157 -16.26 -5.97 -20.19
N ALA A 158 -15.22 -5.75 -19.40
CA ALA A 158 -14.44 -6.83 -18.80
C ALA A 158 -15.26 -7.48 -17.66
N THR A 159 -15.37 -8.80 -17.67
CA THR A 159 -16.10 -9.57 -16.64
C THR A 159 -15.16 -10.57 -15.97
N TRP A 160 -15.07 -10.52 -14.65
CA TRP A 160 -14.20 -11.39 -13.85
C TRP A 160 -14.49 -12.89 -14.05
N ILE A 161 -13.44 -13.69 -14.02
CA ILE A 161 -13.49 -15.16 -14.06
C ILE A 161 -13.01 -15.70 -12.70
N LYS A 162 -13.84 -16.50 -12.03
CA LYS A 162 -13.49 -17.10 -10.72
C LYS A 162 -12.38 -18.15 -10.83
N ASP A 163 -12.35 -18.91 -11.92
CA ASP A 163 -11.39 -20.00 -12.13
C ASP A 163 -9.96 -19.45 -12.25
N GLY A 164 -9.11 -19.84 -11.29
CA GLY A 164 -7.72 -19.38 -11.20
C GLY A 164 -7.52 -18.09 -10.38
N MET A 165 -8.58 -17.49 -9.84
CA MET A 165 -8.48 -16.28 -9.03
C MET A 165 -7.75 -16.52 -7.70
N THR A 166 -6.73 -15.71 -7.39
CA THR A 166 -6.13 -15.60 -6.05
C THR A 166 -6.42 -14.23 -5.45
N LEU A 167 -6.69 -14.23 -4.15
CA LEU A 167 -6.89 -13.05 -3.32
C LEU A 167 -5.98 -13.29 -2.12
N GLU A 168 -4.98 -12.44 -1.94
CA GLU A 168 -3.89 -12.63 -0.99
C GLU A 168 -3.68 -11.32 -0.20
N GLU A 169 -3.18 -11.42 1.03
CA GLU A 169 -2.90 -10.26 1.88
C GLU A 169 -1.49 -10.32 2.45
N THR A 170 -0.97 -9.16 2.82
CA THR A 170 0.20 -9.03 3.69
C THR A 170 -0.11 -8.09 4.84
N ASN A 171 0.12 -8.57 6.06
CA ASN A 171 0.10 -7.82 7.31
C ASN A 171 -1.29 -7.32 7.79
N LEU A 172 -2.38 -7.93 7.30
CA LEU A 172 -3.73 -7.77 7.85
C LEU A 172 -3.78 -8.21 9.33
N ILE A 173 -3.09 -9.30 9.68
CA ILE A 173 -2.82 -9.73 11.06
C ILE A 173 -1.29 -9.79 11.26
N PRO A 174 -0.63 -8.76 11.80
CA PRO A 174 0.83 -8.70 11.94
C PRO A 174 1.34 -9.78 12.91
N GLU A 175 2.36 -10.55 12.51
CA GLU A 175 2.78 -11.70 13.32
C GLU A 175 3.29 -11.31 14.72
N GLY A 176 4.00 -10.18 14.80
CA GLY A 176 4.59 -9.64 16.02
C GLY A 176 3.72 -8.65 16.80
N HIS A 177 2.40 -8.61 16.54
CA HIS A 177 1.51 -7.67 17.23
C HIS A 177 1.50 -7.95 18.76
N PRO A 178 1.81 -6.96 19.63
CA PRO A 178 2.02 -7.14 21.07
C PRO A 178 0.76 -7.56 21.84
N GLU A 179 -0.42 -7.29 21.28
CA GLU A 179 -1.71 -7.71 21.86
C GLU A 179 -2.27 -9.01 21.23
N ARG A 180 -1.52 -9.65 20.31
CA ARG A 180 -1.92 -10.91 19.67
C ARG A 180 -2.17 -12.00 20.70
N ARG A 181 -3.29 -12.70 20.57
CA ARG A 181 -3.76 -13.69 21.56
C ARG A 181 -4.55 -14.81 20.90
N SER A 182 -4.71 -15.95 21.56
CA SER A 182 -5.64 -17.00 21.11
C SER A 182 -7.10 -16.51 21.13
N CYS A 183 -7.89 -16.94 20.13
CA CYS A 183 -9.22 -16.40 19.87
C CYS A 183 -10.23 -16.54 21.02
N LYS A 184 -11.14 -15.56 21.14
CA LYS A 184 -12.14 -15.49 22.22
C LYS A 184 -13.57 -15.26 21.74
N ASP A 185 -14.51 -15.81 22.49
CA ASP A 185 -15.92 -15.47 22.36
C ASP A 185 -16.26 -14.17 23.12
N GLN A 186 -17.48 -13.67 22.90
CA GLN A 186 -18.06 -12.48 23.56
C GLN A 186 -18.11 -12.56 25.11
N PHE A 187 -17.75 -13.70 25.72
CA PHE A 187 -17.69 -13.92 27.16
C PHE A 187 -16.25 -14.17 27.67
N GLY A 188 -15.25 -14.13 26.78
CA GLY A 188 -13.84 -14.37 27.08
C GLY A 188 -13.44 -15.85 27.18
N GLY A 189 -14.32 -16.78 26.78
CA GLY A 189 -13.97 -18.19 26.59
C GLY A 189 -13.27 -18.42 25.23
N PRO A 190 -12.58 -19.56 25.00
CA PRO A 190 -11.94 -19.84 23.73
C PRO A 190 -12.94 -19.98 22.58
N SER A 191 -12.65 -19.34 21.44
CA SER A 191 -13.42 -19.46 20.19
C SER A 191 -12.54 -19.99 19.05
N GLY A 192 -13.13 -20.14 17.85
CA GLY A 192 -12.42 -20.50 16.62
C GLY A 192 -11.78 -21.90 16.62
N SER A 193 -10.82 -22.07 15.73
CA SER A 193 -10.01 -23.26 15.54
C SER A 193 -8.96 -23.44 16.67
N PRO A 194 -8.40 -24.65 16.87
CA PRO A 194 -7.40 -24.90 17.93
C PRO A 194 -6.08 -24.12 17.80
N THR A 195 -5.89 -23.42 16.69
CA THR A 195 -4.73 -22.56 16.37
C THR A 195 -5.14 -21.12 16.06
N CYS A 196 -6.41 -20.75 16.30
CA CYS A 196 -6.93 -19.42 16.02
C CYS A 196 -6.24 -18.36 16.89
N GLU A 197 -5.75 -17.30 16.25
CA GLU A 197 -5.21 -16.12 16.92
C GLU A 197 -5.89 -14.84 16.40
N GLU A 198 -6.04 -13.86 17.28
CA GLU A 198 -6.73 -12.58 17.05
C GLU A 198 -5.88 -11.40 17.53
N ILE A 199 -6.08 -10.25 16.89
CA ILE A 199 -5.51 -8.93 17.23
C ILE A 199 -6.65 -7.92 17.38
N PRO A 200 -6.50 -6.78 18.07
CA PRO A 200 -7.51 -5.73 17.99
C PRO A 200 -7.53 -5.12 16.58
N ASN A 201 -8.70 -4.69 16.10
CA ASN A 201 -8.83 -4.01 14.81
C ASN A 201 -8.05 -2.67 14.82
N GLU A 202 -8.14 -1.96 15.94
CA GLU A 202 -7.44 -0.71 16.21
C GLU A 202 -6.21 -0.94 17.11
N PRO A 203 -4.98 -0.62 16.65
CA PRO A 203 -3.84 -0.52 17.54
C PRO A 203 -3.98 0.74 18.41
N ALA A 204 -3.95 0.60 19.73
CA ALA A 204 -4.22 1.72 20.64
C ALA A 204 -3.23 2.91 20.51
N ASN A 205 -2.06 2.69 19.90
CA ASN A 205 -1.12 3.71 19.41
C ASN A 205 -0.39 3.15 18.17
N ALA A 206 0.05 4.01 17.24
CA ALA A 206 0.75 3.60 16.01
C ALA A 206 2.03 2.76 16.24
N GLY A 207 2.71 2.95 17.39
CA GLY A 207 3.87 2.14 17.77
C GLY A 207 3.54 0.72 18.30
N GLN A 208 2.26 0.32 18.31
CA GLN A 208 1.82 -0.99 18.82
C GLN A 208 1.59 -2.05 17.73
N CYS A 209 2.01 -1.86 16.48
CA CYS A 209 1.94 -2.93 15.47
C CYS A 209 3.13 -3.92 15.53
N GLY A 210 4.03 -3.76 16.50
CA GLY A 210 5.19 -4.62 16.72
C GLY A 210 6.41 -4.15 15.91
N PRO A 211 7.30 -5.07 15.47
CA PRO A 211 8.44 -4.74 14.61
C PRO A 211 8.06 -4.52 13.13
N HIS A 212 6.76 -4.47 12.81
CA HIS A 212 6.20 -4.23 11.48
C HIS A 212 5.24 -3.04 11.56
N SER A 213 4.99 -2.37 10.44
CA SER A 213 4.02 -1.26 10.42
C SER A 213 2.59 -1.78 10.57
N CYS A 214 1.63 -0.86 10.68
CA CYS A 214 0.20 -1.20 10.74
C CYS A 214 -0.43 -1.42 9.37
N ASP A 215 0.36 -1.28 8.30
CA ASP A 215 -0.14 -1.17 6.92
C ASP A 215 -0.44 -2.56 6.35
N THR A 216 -1.44 -2.66 5.49
CA THR A 216 -1.86 -3.90 4.84
C THR A 216 -1.79 -3.74 3.33
N ILE A 217 -1.32 -4.78 2.64
CA ILE A 217 -1.34 -4.83 1.18
C ILE A 217 -2.26 -5.98 0.75
N ILE A 218 -3.27 -5.67 -0.06
CA ILE A 218 -4.16 -6.66 -0.68
C ILE A 218 -3.71 -6.88 -2.12
N PHE A 219 -3.63 -8.14 -2.53
CA PHE A 219 -3.27 -8.57 -3.88
C PHE A 219 -4.42 -9.37 -4.50
N LEU A 220 -4.75 -9.09 -5.75
CA LEU A 220 -5.71 -9.84 -6.56
C LEU A 220 -5.03 -10.29 -7.85
N ASN A 221 -5.07 -11.58 -8.14
CA ASN A 221 -4.72 -12.15 -9.43
C ASN A 221 -5.99 -12.76 -10.02
N ALA A 222 -6.44 -12.32 -11.19
CA ALA A 222 -7.67 -12.80 -11.79
C ALA A 222 -7.67 -12.67 -13.32
N SER A 223 -8.33 -13.60 -14.00
CA SER A 223 -8.63 -13.46 -15.43
C SER A 223 -9.92 -12.67 -15.63
N VAL A 224 -10.02 -11.93 -16.74
CA VAL A 224 -11.24 -11.29 -17.22
C VAL A 224 -11.59 -11.79 -18.62
N SER A 225 -12.88 -11.88 -18.91
CA SER A 225 -13.43 -12.18 -20.23
C SER A 225 -14.06 -10.94 -20.85
N PHE A 226 -14.10 -10.90 -22.18
CA PHE A 226 -14.89 -9.94 -22.95
C PHE A 226 -16.06 -10.67 -23.64
N SER A 227 -17.21 -10.00 -23.73
CA SER A 227 -18.40 -10.57 -24.39
C SER A 227 -18.24 -10.73 -25.92
N GLN A 228 -17.26 -10.05 -26.50
CA GLN A 228 -16.91 -10.01 -27.92
C GLN A 228 -15.39 -9.89 -28.07
N ILE A 229 -14.84 -10.40 -29.16
CA ILE A 229 -13.44 -10.13 -29.52
C ILE A 229 -13.32 -8.66 -29.96
N ILE A 230 -12.31 -7.96 -29.45
CA ILE A 230 -12.02 -6.56 -29.78
C ILE A 230 -11.29 -6.49 -31.14
N ASP A 231 -11.55 -5.47 -31.95
CA ASP A 231 -10.75 -5.19 -33.14
C ASP A 231 -9.46 -4.45 -32.70
N PRO A 232 -8.26 -5.02 -32.89
CA PRO A 232 -7.02 -4.41 -32.41
C PRO A 232 -6.56 -3.22 -33.26
N SER A 233 -7.21 -2.91 -34.39
CA SER A 233 -6.76 -1.88 -35.34
C SER A 233 -7.41 -0.50 -35.14
N ASP A 234 -8.55 -0.44 -34.46
CA ASP A 234 -9.35 0.77 -34.17
C ASP A 234 -10.29 0.46 -32.99
N PHE A 235 -10.04 1.03 -31.80
CA PHE A 235 -10.88 0.82 -30.61
C PHE A 235 -10.81 1.94 -29.58
N THR A 236 -11.91 2.19 -28.86
CA THR A 236 -11.91 2.97 -27.62
C THR A 236 -11.78 2.06 -26.40
N LEU A 237 -10.81 2.33 -25.53
CA LEU A 237 -10.81 1.92 -24.12
C LEU A 237 -11.59 2.97 -23.31
N ALA A 238 -12.59 2.55 -22.54
CA ALA A 238 -13.34 3.39 -21.61
C ALA A 238 -13.15 2.92 -20.17
N MET A 239 -13.04 3.88 -19.24
CA MET A 239 -12.90 3.63 -17.81
C MET A 239 -13.82 4.54 -16.98
N VAL A 240 -14.47 3.98 -15.96
CA VAL A 240 -15.31 4.72 -15.00
C VAL A 240 -14.46 5.20 -13.82
N GLY A 241 -14.23 6.51 -13.75
CA GLY A 241 -13.36 7.16 -12.77
C GLY A 241 -13.97 7.50 -11.41
N ARG A 242 -15.29 7.44 -11.24
CA ARG A 242 -15.96 7.78 -9.97
C ARG A 242 -15.39 6.94 -8.81
N ASN A 243 -14.92 7.56 -7.74
CA ASN A 243 -14.34 6.89 -6.56
C ASN A 243 -12.96 6.20 -6.76
N LEU A 244 -12.31 6.35 -7.93
CA LEU A 244 -10.92 5.91 -8.11
C LEU A 244 -9.95 6.96 -7.53
N THR A 245 -9.81 7.01 -6.21
CA THR A 245 -9.08 8.08 -5.49
C THR A 245 -7.64 8.27 -5.96
N ASN A 246 -6.87 7.18 -6.01
CA ASN A 246 -5.46 7.15 -6.39
C ASN A 246 -5.06 5.76 -6.93
N ALA A 247 -5.35 5.48 -8.20
CA ALA A 247 -5.08 4.18 -8.83
C ALA A 247 -4.25 4.31 -10.11
N GLN A 248 -3.07 3.69 -10.15
CA GLN A 248 -2.31 3.50 -11.38
C GLN A 248 -2.87 2.29 -12.14
N PHE A 249 -3.15 2.46 -13.43
CA PHE A 249 -3.44 1.34 -14.33
C PHE A 249 -2.37 1.27 -15.42
N GLU A 250 -2.00 0.05 -15.77
CA GLU A 250 -1.14 -0.32 -16.89
C GLU A 250 -1.90 -1.35 -17.76
N TYR A 251 -2.03 -1.08 -19.05
CA TYR A 251 -2.62 -1.97 -20.04
C TYR A 251 -1.56 -2.45 -21.01
N ILE A 252 -1.25 -3.74 -20.97
CA ILE A 252 -0.28 -4.37 -21.88
C ILE A 252 -1.07 -5.02 -23.02
N PHE A 253 -1.04 -4.38 -24.19
CA PHE A 253 -1.69 -4.86 -25.41
C PHE A 253 -0.75 -5.76 -26.22
N PRO A 254 -1.20 -6.93 -26.75
CA PRO A 254 -0.38 -7.81 -27.57
C PRO A 254 0.28 -7.14 -28.78
N ASN A 255 1.49 -7.56 -29.10
CA ASN A 255 2.25 -7.16 -30.29
C ASN A 255 1.41 -7.13 -31.58
N GLN A 256 1.37 -5.98 -32.25
CA GLN A 256 0.62 -5.75 -33.49
C GLN A 256 1.54 -5.65 -34.72
N ALA A 257 1.00 -5.93 -35.91
CA ALA A 257 1.73 -5.85 -37.18
C ALA A 257 2.04 -4.40 -37.63
N SER A 258 1.50 -3.41 -36.93
CA SER A 258 1.82 -1.98 -37.01
C SER A 258 1.58 -1.40 -35.61
N PRO A 259 2.40 -0.47 -35.10
CA PRO A 259 2.30 -0.04 -33.71
C PRO A 259 0.92 0.51 -33.35
N LEU A 260 0.50 0.27 -32.11
CA LEU A 260 -0.64 0.97 -31.52
C LEU A 260 -0.21 2.40 -31.21
N ARG A 261 -1.03 3.38 -31.62
CA ARG A 261 -0.93 4.76 -31.18
C ARG A 261 -2.26 5.24 -30.63
N ILE A 262 -2.22 6.29 -29.85
CA ILE A 262 -3.41 7.03 -29.42
C ILE A 262 -3.84 7.97 -30.56
N ALA A 263 -5.15 8.03 -30.82
CA ALA A 263 -5.76 8.83 -31.88
C ALA A 263 -6.42 10.10 -31.33
N ASP A 264 -7.08 9.99 -30.17
CA ASP A 264 -7.63 11.08 -29.37
C ASP A 264 -7.78 10.60 -27.92
N THR A 265 -7.80 11.54 -26.98
CA THR A 265 -8.10 11.25 -25.57
C THR A 265 -9.21 12.17 -25.08
N TYR A 266 -10.10 11.65 -24.26
CA TYR A 266 -11.22 12.41 -23.75
C TYR A 266 -11.51 12.05 -22.29
N GLU A 267 -11.70 13.08 -21.48
CA GLU A 267 -12.13 12.96 -20.09
C GLU A 267 -13.32 13.88 -19.86
N ASN A 268 -14.31 13.40 -19.11
CA ASN A 268 -15.45 14.20 -18.69
C ASN A 268 -15.73 13.98 -17.21
N GLN A 269 -15.85 15.07 -16.46
CA GLN A 269 -16.36 15.08 -15.08
C GLN A 269 -17.69 15.85 -15.08
N ASP A 270 -18.75 15.24 -14.55
CA ASP A 270 -20.08 15.84 -14.43
C ASP A 270 -20.54 15.85 -12.97
N CYS A 271 -20.64 17.05 -12.39
CA CYS A 271 -21.06 17.31 -11.02
C CYS A 271 -22.59 17.52 -10.89
N ASN A 272 -23.33 17.49 -12.00
CA ASN A 272 -24.79 17.62 -12.01
C ASN A 272 -25.48 16.26 -11.76
N GLU A 273 -24.69 15.18 -11.70
CA GLU A 273 -25.13 13.85 -11.32
C GLU A 273 -25.66 13.80 -9.89
N THR A 274 -26.70 13.00 -9.69
CA THR A 274 -27.36 12.84 -8.39
C THR A 274 -27.49 11.37 -8.06
N TYR A 275 -27.06 10.98 -6.87
CA TYR A 275 -27.34 9.65 -6.34
C TYR A 275 -28.62 9.70 -5.50
N TYR A 276 -29.46 8.68 -5.60
CA TYR A 276 -30.69 8.53 -4.81
C TYR A 276 -30.62 7.20 -4.10
N GLU A 277 -30.73 7.23 -2.78
CA GLU A 277 -30.68 6.02 -1.97
C GLU A 277 -32.05 5.31 -1.99
N ASP A 278 -32.10 4.14 -2.63
CA ASP A 278 -33.31 3.32 -2.78
C ASP A 278 -33.29 1.99 -2.01
N ASP A 279 -32.23 1.70 -1.27
CA ASP A 279 -32.17 0.58 -0.32
C ASP A 279 -33.07 0.86 0.90
N GLU A 280 -34.08 0.01 1.15
CA GLU A 280 -34.99 0.14 2.30
C GLU A 280 -34.32 -0.20 3.65
N GLU A 281 -33.13 -0.81 3.66
CA GLU A 281 -32.37 -1.13 4.88
C GLU A 281 -31.32 -0.06 5.23
N ALA A 282 -31.07 0.93 4.36
CA ALA A 282 -30.20 2.07 4.63
C ALA A 282 -30.82 3.10 5.60
N ASP A 283 -30.04 3.61 6.56
CA ASP A 283 -30.47 4.67 7.50
C ASP A 283 -30.94 5.96 6.79
N ASP A 284 -30.37 6.22 5.62
CA ASP A 284 -30.57 7.36 4.73
C ASP A 284 -31.45 7.04 3.51
N TYR A 285 -32.24 5.96 3.57
CA TYR A 285 -33.26 5.63 2.57
C TYR A 285 -34.11 6.84 2.14
N GLN A 286 -34.26 7.02 0.82
CA GLN A 286 -34.90 8.14 0.12
C GLN A 286 -34.16 9.49 0.18
N VAL A 287 -32.92 9.54 0.68
CA VAL A 287 -32.05 10.73 0.54
C VAL A 287 -31.58 10.85 -0.91
N THR A 288 -31.48 12.10 -1.39
CA THR A 288 -30.84 12.42 -2.67
C THR A 288 -29.55 13.18 -2.41
N TYR A 289 -28.44 12.61 -2.86
CA TYR A 289 -27.10 13.17 -2.77
C TYR A 289 -26.74 13.91 -4.06
N THR A 290 -26.02 15.02 -3.91
CA THR A 290 -25.59 15.94 -4.97
C THR A 290 -24.16 16.37 -4.69
N ALA A 291 -23.33 16.56 -5.72
CA ALA A 291 -21.95 16.99 -5.52
C ALA A 291 -21.88 18.35 -4.80
N ARG A 292 -20.79 18.58 -4.06
CA ARG A 292 -20.53 19.85 -3.35
C ARG A 292 -20.52 21.07 -4.29
N GLU A 293 -20.79 22.27 -3.76
CA GLU A 293 -20.81 23.51 -4.55
C GLU A 293 -19.47 23.84 -5.22
N GLU A 294 -18.36 23.30 -4.71
CA GLU A 294 -17.01 23.44 -5.26
C GLU A 294 -16.70 22.52 -6.46
N CYS A 295 -17.49 21.46 -6.70
CA CYS A 295 -17.26 20.50 -7.77
C CYS A 295 -17.42 21.17 -9.14
N GLN A 296 -16.40 21.09 -9.99
CA GLN A 296 -16.42 21.70 -11.32
C GLN A 296 -16.58 20.64 -12.41
N SER A 297 -17.61 20.78 -13.23
CA SER A 297 -17.80 19.94 -14.41
C SER A 297 -16.93 20.43 -15.56
N TYR A 298 -16.17 19.55 -16.18
CA TYR A 298 -15.27 19.88 -17.28
C TYR A 298 -15.17 18.72 -18.28
N THR A 299 -14.69 19.07 -19.48
CA THR A 299 -14.32 18.11 -20.52
C THR A 299 -12.91 18.45 -20.99
N ASN A 300 -12.03 17.45 -21.00
CA ASN A 300 -10.70 17.52 -21.58
C ASN A 300 -10.66 16.71 -22.89
N LEU A 301 -9.88 17.18 -23.87
CA LEU A 301 -9.72 16.65 -25.22
C LEU A 301 -8.24 16.76 -25.62
N GLY A 302 -7.57 15.64 -25.84
CA GLY A 302 -6.18 15.56 -26.30
C GLY A 302 -5.09 15.89 -25.27
N ASP A 303 -5.43 16.40 -24.07
CA ASP A 303 -4.50 16.83 -23.03
C ASP A 303 -4.63 15.96 -21.77
N LEU A 304 -4.53 14.63 -21.94
CA LEU A 304 -4.50 13.65 -20.84
C LEU A 304 -3.08 13.18 -20.58
N ASP A 305 -2.63 13.30 -19.33
CA ASP A 305 -1.41 12.68 -18.81
C ASP A 305 -1.43 11.13 -18.93
N TYR A 306 -0.54 10.56 -19.74
CA TYR A 306 -0.35 9.12 -19.91
C TYR A 306 1.09 8.81 -20.38
N SER A 307 1.50 7.55 -20.21
CA SER A 307 2.65 6.97 -20.91
C SER A 307 2.16 5.94 -21.94
N LEU A 308 2.82 5.89 -23.09
CA LEU A 308 2.65 4.87 -24.12
C LEU A 308 4.04 4.39 -24.55
N THR A 309 4.35 3.12 -24.33
CA THR A 309 5.71 2.59 -24.42
C THR A 309 5.75 1.23 -25.12
N ALA A 310 6.68 1.05 -26.04
CA ALA A 310 6.96 -0.25 -26.66
C ALA A 310 7.61 -1.21 -25.65
N VAL A 311 7.10 -2.45 -25.57
CA VAL A 311 7.63 -3.49 -24.67
C VAL A 311 7.82 -4.80 -25.43
N ASN A 312 8.68 -5.70 -24.94
CA ASN A 312 9.09 -6.92 -25.67
C ASN A 312 7.94 -7.71 -26.33
N ASP A 313 6.82 -7.87 -25.60
CA ASP A 313 5.66 -8.64 -26.04
C ASP A 313 4.48 -7.77 -26.54
N GLY A 314 4.63 -6.44 -26.65
CA GLY A 314 3.57 -5.56 -27.16
C GLY A 314 3.73 -4.07 -26.89
N THR A 315 2.63 -3.43 -26.47
CA THR A 315 2.60 -1.99 -26.14
C THR A 315 1.97 -1.79 -24.77
N SER A 316 2.68 -1.12 -23.87
CA SER A 316 2.16 -0.72 -22.55
C SER A 316 1.58 0.70 -22.63
N PHE A 317 0.32 0.85 -22.26
CA PHE A 317 -0.32 2.14 -21.99
C PHE A 317 -0.52 2.26 -20.48
N SER A 318 -0.02 3.32 -19.85
CA SER A 318 -0.23 3.52 -18.41
C SER A 318 -0.68 4.93 -18.06
N ARG A 319 -1.54 5.04 -17.04
CA ARG A 319 -2.08 6.32 -16.55
C ARG A 319 -2.49 6.20 -15.09
N ARG A 320 -2.29 7.31 -14.36
CA ARG A 320 -2.79 7.48 -13.00
C ARG A 320 -4.19 8.06 -13.02
N PHE A 321 -5.13 7.33 -12.44
CA PHE A 321 -6.52 7.71 -12.28
C PHE A 321 -6.74 8.24 -10.86
N THR A 322 -7.51 9.33 -10.76
CA THR A 322 -7.76 10.05 -9.50
C THR A 322 -9.23 10.45 -9.38
N TYR A 323 -9.66 10.75 -8.15
CA TYR A 323 -10.98 11.26 -7.82
C TYR A 323 -10.91 11.94 -6.45
N ASP A 324 -11.49 13.13 -6.29
CA ASP A 324 -11.69 13.72 -4.96
C ASP A 324 -12.99 13.12 -4.38
N PRO A 325 -12.95 12.35 -3.27
CA PRO A 325 -14.16 11.79 -2.66
C PRO A 325 -15.24 12.84 -2.41
N ALA A 326 -14.85 14.07 -2.05
CA ALA A 326 -15.78 15.16 -1.76
C ALA A 326 -16.51 15.71 -3.01
N ASP A 327 -16.13 15.30 -4.23
CA ASP A 327 -16.92 15.55 -5.45
C ASP A 327 -18.05 14.51 -5.65
N TRP A 328 -18.14 13.44 -4.85
CA TRP A 328 -19.20 12.44 -4.95
C TRP A 328 -20.60 13.07 -4.78
N PRO A 329 -21.63 12.64 -5.55
CA PRO A 329 -21.64 11.56 -6.53
C PRO A 329 -21.34 12.00 -7.98
N ALA A 330 -20.44 12.95 -8.23
CA ALA A 330 -20.06 13.32 -9.60
C ALA A 330 -19.64 12.10 -10.44
N ALA A 331 -20.05 12.05 -11.71
CA ALA A 331 -19.48 11.08 -12.64
C ALA A 331 -18.12 11.57 -13.13
N ARG A 332 -17.16 10.65 -13.28
CA ARG A 332 -15.89 10.88 -14.00
C ARG A 332 -15.70 9.73 -14.97
N GLY A 333 -15.40 10.00 -16.23
CA GLY A 333 -15.28 8.99 -17.28
C GLY A 333 -14.16 9.34 -18.26
N TYR A 334 -13.34 8.35 -18.57
CA TYR A 334 -12.18 8.46 -19.47
C TYR A 334 -12.39 7.58 -20.70
N PHE A 335 -11.95 8.07 -21.85
CA PHE A 335 -12.07 7.42 -23.14
C PHE A 335 -10.77 7.66 -23.92
N ILE A 336 -10.04 6.60 -24.22
CA ILE A 336 -8.77 6.63 -24.94
C ILE A 336 -8.97 5.86 -26.24
N ASP A 337 -8.83 6.54 -27.37
CA ASP A 337 -8.97 5.91 -28.69
C ASP A 337 -7.61 5.45 -29.18
N PHE A 338 -7.50 4.17 -29.49
CA PHE A 338 -6.31 3.53 -30.06
C PHE A 338 -6.54 3.18 -31.53
N THR A 339 -5.50 3.31 -32.35
CA THR A 339 -5.49 2.79 -33.72
C THR A 339 -4.10 2.32 -34.12
N THR A 340 -4.04 1.39 -35.08
CA THR A 340 -2.81 1.03 -35.82
C THR A 340 -2.70 1.79 -37.15
N SER A 341 -3.55 2.79 -37.40
CA SER A 341 -3.48 3.65 -38.59
C SER A 341 -2.39 4.69 -38.43
N ALA A 342 -1.49 4.80 -39.40
CA ALA A 342 -0.45 5.84 -39.46
C ALA A 342 -1.01 7.27 -39.24
N PRO A 343 -0.21 8.22 -38.73
CA PRO A 343 -0.63 9.62 -38.60
C PRO A 343 -0.83 10.28 -39.98
N GLU A 344 -1.57 11.39 -40.05
CA GLU A 344 -1.84 12.09 -41.33
C GLU A 344 -0.57 12.73 -41.93
N ILE A 345 0.38 13.08 -41.06
CA ILE A 345 1.74 13.54 -41.35
C ILE A 345 2.64 12.70 -40.46
N ASP A 346 3.75 12.24 -41.01
CA ASP A 346 4.70 11.29 -40.40
C ASP A 346 6.05 12.01 -40.35
N ASN A 347 6.27 12.82 -39.31
CA ASN A 347 7.50 13.59 -39.15
C ASN A 347 8.60 12.70 -38.54
N PRO A 348 9.88 12.93 -38.87
CA PRO A 348 10.95 12.25 -38.16
C PRO A 348 10.96 12.70 -36.68
N PRO A 349 11.34 11.82 -35.74
CA PRO A 349 11.46 12.18 -34.34
C PRO A 349 12.49 13.29 -34.19
N VAL A 350 12.33 14.16 -33.20
CA VAL A 350 13.24 15.27 -32.93
C VAL A 350 13.79 15.19 -31.52
N TRP A 351 14.98 15.75 -31.33
CA TRP A 351 15.51 15.96 -29.99
C TRP A 351 14.86 17.20 -29.35
N ASN A 352 14.43 17.05 -28.09
CA ASN A 352 13.93 18.14 -27.25
C ASN A 352 15.08 19.06 -26.74
N ASP A 353 14.73 20.25 -26.25
CA ASP A 353 15.65 21.18 -25.57
C ASP A 353 16.06 20.69 -24.17
N ASP A 354 15.28 19.80 -23.53
CA ASP A 354 15.62 19.16 -22.25
C ASP A 354 16.67 18.02 -22.39
N ALA A 355 16.96 17.58 -23.63
CA ALA A 355 17.96 16.56 -23.89
C ALA A 355 19.40 17.10 -23.71
N PRO A 356 20.33 16.35 -23.08
CA PRO A 356 21.75 16.72 -22.99
C PRO A 356 22.35 17.12 -24.35
N SER A 357 23.22 18.12 -24.38
CA SER A 357 23.75 18.71 -25.62
C SER A 357 24.74 17.79 -26.36
N GLU A 358 24.95 18.05 -27.65
CA GLU A 358 26.05 17.42 -28.42
C GLU A 358 27.40 17.68 -27.74
N GLY A 359 28.07 16.60 -27.31
CA GLY A 359 29.34 16.62 -26.58
C GLY A 359 29.23 16.83 -25.06
N GLU A 360 28.01 16.88 -24.49
CA GLU A 360 27.79 16.96 -23.03
C GLU A 360 28.29 15.69 -22.32
N LEU A 361 28.55 15.78 -21.02
CA LEU A 361 28.93 14.65 -20.18
C LEU A 361 27.68 13.97 -19.58
N LEU A 362 27.51 12.68 -19.86
CA LEU A 362 26.67 11.78 -19.08
C LEU A 362 27.52 11.20 -17.93
N PRO A 363 27.26 11.61 -16.67
CA PRO A 363 28.05 11.19 -15.52
C PRO A 363 27.68 9.78 -15.06
N VAL A 364 28.67 8.97 -14.68
CA VAL A 364 28.44 7.68 -13.98
C VAL A 364 29.01 7.71 -12.55
N ALA A 365 28.46 6.84 -11.71
CA ALA A 365 28.64 6.80 -10.26
C ALA A 365 29.86 5.99 -9.81
N ALA A 366 30.16 4.90 -10.51
CA ALA A 366 31.05 3.86 -10.03
C ALA A 366 31.98 3.28 -11.12
N VAL A 367 32.96 2.49 -10.67
CA VAL A 367 33.99 1.88 -11.51
C VAL A 367 33.80 0.37 -11.54
N GLY A 368 33.30 -0.15 -12.66
CA GLY A 368 33.00 -1.58 -12.85
C GLY A 368 31.56 -2.00 -12.52
N GLU A 369 30.68 -1.06 -12.16
CA GLU A 369 29.24 -1.30 -12.00
C GLU A 369 28.48 -0.98 -13.29
N SER A 370 27.25 -1.51 -13.40
CA SER A 370 26.40 -1.34 -14.58
C SER A 370 25.32 -0.30 -14.27
N GLU A 371 25.28 0.76 -15.07
CA GLU A 371 24.47 1.95 -14.80
C GLU A 371 23.71 2.37 -16.06
N TYR A 372 22.47 2.84 -15.92
CA TYR A 372 21.71 3.41 -17.03
C TYR A 372 22.31 4.75 -17.48
N VAL A 373 22.37 4.93 -18.80
CA VAL A 373 22.70 6.21 -19.47
C VAL A 373 21.60 6.68 -20.41
N VAL A 374 20.60 5.83 -20.64
CA VAL A 374 19.30 6.15 -21.24
C VAL A 374 18.28 5.21 -20.60
N ASP A 375 17.28 5.75 -19.90
CA ASP A 375 16.10 5.03 -19.43
C ASP A 375 14.79 5.60 -20.01
N LEU A 376 13.62 5.09 -19.61
CA LEU A 376 12.33 5.59 -20.11
C LEU A 376 12.05 7.07 -19.74
N ALA A 377 12.58 7.58 -18.64
CA ALA A 377 12.45 9.00 -18.29
C ALA A 377 13.34 9.86 -19.19
N ASP A 378 14.57 9.41 -19.48
CA ASP A 378 15.42 10.03 -20.50
C ASP A 378 14.73 10.01 -21.87
N ILE A 379 14.23 8.87 -22.34
CA ILE A 379 13.57 8.77 -23.67
C ILE A 379 12.42 9.77 -23.79
N ASN A 380 11.54 9.85 -22.79
CA ASN A 380 10.39 10.76 -22.80
C ASN A 380 10.76 12.24 -22.58
N ALA A 381 11.92 12.54 -22.00
CA ALA A 381 12.43 13.90 -21.88
C ALA A 381 13.24 14.34 -23.12
N TRP A 382 13.96 13.42 -23.76
CA TRP A 382 14.96 13.73 -24.78
C TRP A 382 14.38 13.80 -26.20
N PHE A 383 13.25 13.15 -26.48
CA PHE A 383 12.67 13.03 -27.82
C PHE A 383 11.21 13.49 -27.89
N ASP A 384 10.78 13.93 -29.08
CA ASP A 384 9.40 14.26 -29.43
C ASP A 384 9.07 13.65 -30.82
N ASP A 385 7.85 13.14 -31.00
CA ASP A 385 7.41 12.34 -32.16
C ASP A 385 5.87 12.28 -32.28
N ASP A 386 5.33 12.13 -33.49
CA ASP A 386 3.88 12.03 -33.75
C ASP A 386 3.20 10.80 -33.08
N LEU A 387 3.97 9.79 -32.65
CA LEU A 387 3.51 8.60 -31.92
C LEU A 387 3.78 8.66 -30.41
N GLY A 388 4.55 9.65 -29.94
CA GLY A 388 5.07 9.76 -28.58
C GLY A 388 6.40 9.02 -28.36
N ALA A 389 7.30 9.61 -27.58
CA ALA A 389 8.70 9.20 -27.46
C ALA A 389 8.90 7.73 -27.00
N GLY A 390 8.07 7.22 -26.09
CA GLY A 390 8.12 5.82 -25.64
C GLY A 390 7.84 4.78 -26.73
N MET A 391 7.33 5.18 -27.90
CA MET A 391 7.13 4.32 -29.07
C MET A 391 8.30 4.30 -30.06
N LEU A 392 9.35 5.08 -29.80
CA LEU A 392 10.56 5.13 -30.63
C LEU A 392 11.49 3.94 -30.36
N ASN A 393 12.25 3.53 -31.38
CA ASN A 393 13.39 2.64 -31.22
C ASN A 393 14.65 3.47 -30.96
N VAL A 394 15.23 3.44 -29.76
CA VAL A 394 16.43 4.19 -29.40
C VAL A 394 17.66 3.27 -29.46
N ASP A 395 18.58 3.54 -30.38
CA ASP A 395 19.83 2.79 -30.56
C ASP A 395 21.01 3.64 -30.08
N CYS A 396 21.84 3.09 -29.19
CA CYS A 396 23.07 3.71 -28.69
C CYS A 396 24.28 2.87 -29.05
N THR A 397 25.28 3.50 -29.67
CA THR A 397 26.51 2.84 -30.13
C THR A 397 27.77 3.55 -29.61
N GLY A 398 28.93 2.90 -29.73
CA GLY A 398 30.22 3.48 -29.31
C GLY A 398 30.82 2.76 -28.12
N ALA A 399 30.95 3.46 -26.97
CA ALA A 399 31.47 2.93 -25.71
C ALA A 399 32.81 2.18 -25.83
N ALA A 400 33.73 2.69 -26.65
CA ALA A 400 35.01 2.04 -26.89
C ALA A 400 35.81 1.85 -25.57
N GLY A 401 36.09 0.59 -25.22
CA GLY A 401 36.81 0.21 -23.99
C GLY A 401 35.89 -0.11 -22.80
N TRP A 402 34.60 0.20 -22.88
CA TRP A 402 33.57 -0.06 -21.87
C TRP A 402 32.71 -1.26 -22.29
N SER A 403 31.77 -1.66 -21.44
CA SER A 403 30.56 -2.35 -21.89
C SER A 403 29.48 -1.31 -22.20
N LEU A 404 28.69 -1.56 -23.24
CA LEU A 404 27.42 -0.89 -23.53
C LEU A 404 26.45 -1.99 -23.98
N ALA A 405 25.29 -2.04 -23.35
CA ALA A 405 24.29 -3.06 -23.59
C ALA A 405 22.88 -2.47 -23.45
N GLU A 406 22.02 -2.84 -24.38
CA GLU A 406 20.57 -2.75 -24.20
C GLU A 406 20.20 -3.73 -23.07
N ALA A 407 19.58 -3.22 -22.00
CA ALA A 407 19.19 -3.98 -20.82
C ALA A 407 17.81 -4.62 -21.02
N GLU A 408 16.91 -3.80 -21.56
CA GLU A 408 15.55 -4.07 -22.00
C GLU A 408 15.25 -3.07 -23.14
N ALA A 409 14.16 -3.25 -23.88
CA ALA A 409 13.89 -2.49 -25.12
C ALA A 409 14.14 -0.98 -24.96
N ASN A 410 15.02 -0.42 -25.79
CA ASN A 410 15.46 0.99 -25.80
C ASN A 410 16.29 1.48 -24.58
N HIS A 411 16.42 0.70 -23.50
CA HIS A 411 17.10 1.11 -22.28
C HIS A 411 18.57 0.71 -22.31
N TRP A 412 19.48 1.67 -22.19
CA TRP A 412 20.91 1.45 -22.37
C TRP A 412 21.68 1.58 -21.07
N MET A 413 22.36 0.50 -20.69
CA MET A 413 23.34 0.49 -19.60
C MET A 413 24.77 0.51 -20.14
N VAL A 414 25.64 1.22 -19.44
CA VAL A 414 27.09 1.13 -19.59
C VAL A 414 27.73 0.41 -18.40
N THR A 415 28.90 -0.17 -18.61
CA THR A 415 29.76 -0.66 -17.52
C THR A 415 31.16 -0.10 -17.71
N SER A 416 31.64 0.67 -16.74
CA SER A 416 32.93 1.34 -16.80
C SER A 416 34.10 0.36 -16.59
N PRO A 417 35.23 0.51 -17.33
CA PRO A 417 36.43 -0.29 -17.11
C PRO A 417 37.09 0.07 -15.78
N SER A 418 37.85 -0.86 -15.20
CA SER A 418 38.47 -0.71 -13.88
C SER A 418 39.53 0.39 -13.74
N ASP A 419 39.78 1.17 -14.79
CA ASP A 419 40.68 2.34 -14.81
C ASP A 419 39.94 3.68 -14.93
N GLY A 420 38.60 3.67 -15.05
CA GLY A 420 37.77 4.88 -15.09
C GLY A 420 37.98 5.77 -16.32
N THR A 421 38.53 5.23 -17.40
CA THR A 421 38.83 6.00 -18.63
C THR A 421 37.58 6.52 -19.34
N THR A 422 37.56 7.79 -19.74
CA THR A 422 36.48 8.41 -20.53
C THR A 422 36.18 7.64 -21.81
N THR A 423 34.90 7.52 -22.18
CA THR A 423 34.46 7.04 -23.50
C THR A 423 33.41 7.97 -24.11
N THR A 424 32.91 7.61 -25.29
CA THR A 424 31.81 8.32 -25.96
C THR A 424 30.74 7.34 -26.43
N ILE A 425 29.47 7.67 -26.18
CA ILE A 425 28.33 6.99 -26.79
C ILE A 425 27.66 7.92 -27.81
N SER A 426 26.99 7.34 -28.81
CA SER A 426 26.27 8.06 -29.84
C SER A 426 24.90 7.39 -29.98
N CYS A 427 23.85 8.12 -29.62
CA CYS A 427 22.48 7.62 -29.58
C CYS A 427 21.64 8.31 -30.66
N GLU A 428 20.69 7.59 -31.25
CA GLU A 428 19.62 8.14 -32.09
C GLU A 428 18.28 7.45 -31.80
N ALA A 429 17.19 8.18 -31.98
CA ALA A 429 15.85 7.62 -31.93
C ALA A 429 15.31 7.45 -33.36
N ILE A 430 14.62 6.33 -33.59
CA ILE A 430 14.13 5.89 -34.89
C ILE A 430 12.63 5.59 -34.78
N ASP A 431 11.82 6.17 -35.66
CA ASP A 431 10.38 5.94 -35.70
C ASP A 431 10.00 4.60 -36.37
N SER A 432 8.71 4.26 -36.33
CA SER A 432 8.19 3.03 -36.97
C SER A 432 8.25 3.03 -38.50
N SER A 433 8.46 4.18 -39.13
CA SER A 433 8.69 4.37 -40.57
C SER A 433 10.17 4.26 -40.96
N GLY A 434 11.08 4.23 -39.99
CA GLY A 434 12.53 4.19 -40.17
C GLY A 434 13.18 5.55 -40.43
N GLN A 435 12.54 6.66 -40.05
CA GLN A 435 13.18 7.98 -39.99
C GLN A 435 13.90 8.14 -38.64
N SER A 436 14.91 9.01 -38.59
CA SER A 436 15.80 9.16 -37.43
C SER A 436 15.91 10.62 -36.99
N SER A 437 16.03 10.84 -35.68
CA SER A 437 16.29 12.15 -35.06
C SER A 437 17.71 12.68 -35.30
N GLY A 438 18.57 11.86 -35.88
CA GLY A 438 19.98 12.12 -36.12
C GLY A 438 20.81 11.87 -34.84
N ALA A 439 21.89 11.10 -34.98
CA ALA A 439 22.70 10.73 -33.84
C ALA A 439 23.35 11.93 -33.13
N ARG A 440 23.17 11.99 -31.80
CA ARG A 440 23.84 12.92 -30.89
C ARG A 440 24.90 12.14 -30.10
N THR A 441 26.09 12.72 -29.96
CA THR A 441 27.24 12.09 -29.30
C THR A 441 27.45 12.69 -27.92
N PHE A 442 27.59 11.84 -26.91
CA PHE A 442 27.87 12.21 -25.53
C PHE A 442 29.23 11.70 -25.09
N SER A 443 29.86 12.40 -24.15
CA SER A 443 30.97 11.86 -23.37
C SER A 443 30.44 11.12 -22.16
N VAL A 444 31.11 10.05 -21.73
CA VAL A 444 30.70 9.24 -20.57
C VAL A 444 31.93 8.97 -19.71
N ALA A 445 31.86 9.34 -18.44
CA ALA A 445 32.94 9.16 -17.47
C ALA A 445 32.45 9.20 -16.02
N PRO A 446 33.13 8.53 -15.08
CA PRO A 446 32.91 8.76 -13.66
C PRO A 446 33.32 10.19 -13.29
N ILE A 447 32.47 10.90 -12.55
CA ILE A 447 32.71 12.31 -12.16
C ILE A 447 33.42 12.46 -10.81
N PHE A 448 33.29 11.48 -9.91
CA PHE A 448 34.04 11.43 -8.66
C PHE A 448 34.19 10.00 -8.15
N SER A 449 35.02 9.81 -7.12
CA SER A 449 34.89 8.68 -6.20
C SER A 449 34.45 9.17 -4.82
N VAL A 450 33.52 8.45 -4.21
CA VAL A 450 33.09 8.63 -2.81
C VAL A 450 33.82 7.63 -1.92
N SER A 451 34.16 8.05 -0.70
CA SER A 451 34.62 7.17 0.36
C SER A 451 34.14 7.71 1.72
N VAL A 452 33.85 6.82 2.67
CA VAL A 452 33.42 7.20 4.02
C VAL A 452 34.48 6.80 5.04
N ALA A 453 34.74 7.66 6.05
CA ALA A 453 35.79 7.43 7.04
C ALA A 453 35.54 6.20 7.94
N SER A 454 34.27 5.85 8.13
CA SER A 454 33.76 4.61 8.74
C SER A 454 32.36 4.38 8.19
N ALA A 455 31.99 3.13 7.89
CA ALA A 455 30.61 2.82 7.50
C ALA A 455 29.64 2.94 8.70
N THR A 456 30.14 2.86 9.93
CA THR A 456 29.34 2.99 11.14
C THR A 456 29.82 4.13 12.04
N SER A 457 28.88 4.89 12.61
CA SER A 457 29.17 6.03 13.50
C SER A 457 28.03 6.25 14.50
N LEU A 458 28.33 6.97 15.58
CA LEU A 458 27.34 7.39 16.60
C LEU A 458 26.72 8.74 16.20
N ASP A 459 27.58 9.77 16.08
CA ASP A 459 27.17 11.16 15.93
C ASP A 459 27.13 11.62 14.45
N ASP A 460 28.25 11.50 13.73
CA ASP A 460 28.42 12.07 12.38
C ASP A 460 29.13 11.10 11.42
N LEU A 461 28.81 11.15 10.12
CA LEU A 461 29.56 10.50 9.03
C LEU A 461 30.38 11.53 8.24
N THR A 462 31.67 11.25 8.05
CA THR A 462 32.55 12.04 7.17
C THR A 462 32.72 11.34 5.83
N PHE A 463 32.18 11.95 4.79
CA PHE A 463 32.38 11.57 3.38
C PHE A 463 33.57 12.34 2.83
N THR A 464 34.39 11.65 2.02
CA THR A 464 35.51 12.23 1.27
C THR A 464 35.25 12.00 -0.21
N MET A 465 34.93 13.08 -0.92
CA MET A 465 34.62 13.09 -2.35
C MET A 465 35.88 13.50 -3.12
N THR A 466 36.28 12.73 -4.14
CA THR A 466 37.44 13.03 -4.98
C THR A 466 37.00 13.15 -6.44
N PRO A 467 37.03 14.36 -7.05
CA PRO A 467 36.62 14.53 -8.44
C PRO A 467 37.64 13.92 -9.41
N THR A 468 37.16 13.51 -10.58
CA THR A 468 38.00 13.03 -11.69
C THR A 468 38.51 14.19 -12.55
N SER A 469 39.25 13.89 -13.63
CA SER A 469 39.69 14.91 -14.60
C SER A 469 38.58 15.42 -15.52
N GLU A 470 37.45 14.71 -15.58
CA GLU A 470 36.33 15.01 -16.47
C GLU A 470 35.19 15.76 -15.75
N ALA A 471 35.27 15.84 -14.41
CA ALA A 471 34.31 16.57 -13.59
C ALA A 471 34.30 18.08 -13.94
N PRO A 472 33.12 18.72 -14.08
CA PRO A 472 33.04 20.16 -14.30
C PRO A 472 33.68 20.98 -13.18
N ASP A 473 34.36 22.08 -13.54
CA ASP A 473 34.83 23.09 -12.58
C ASP A 473 33.64 23.64 -11.77
N SER A 474 33.79 23.71 -10.43
CA SER A 474 32.76 24.16 -9.50
C SER A 474 31.41 23.41 -9.60
N MET A 475 31.46 22.09 -9.86
CA MET A 475 30.32 21.18 -9.78
C MET A 475 29.69 21.20 -8.39
N SER A 476 28.37 21.38 -8.32
CA SER A 476 27.60 21.21 -7.08
C SER A 476 27.34 19.74 -6.80
N VAL A 477 27.51 19.31 -5.55
CA VAL A 477 27.30 17.93 -5.10
C VAL A 477 26.56 17.94 -3.76
N SER A 478 25.50 17.14 -3.65
CA SER A 478 24.72 16.93 -2.42
C SER A 478 24.70 15.46 -2.04
N ILE A 479 24.83 15.18 -0.75
CA ILE A 479 24.64 13.85 -0.18
C ILE A 479 23.38 13.90 0.69
N THR A 480 22.47 12.95 0.50
CA THR A 480 21.26 12.78 1.31
C THR A 480 21.28 11.38 1.93
N LEU A 481 21.29 11.33 3.25
CA LEU A 481 21.11 10.11 4.04
C LEU A 481 19.62 9.88 4.26
N MET A 482 19.15 8.66 4.00
CA MET A 482 17.74 8.28 4.07
C MET A 482 17.56 7.06 4.99
N GLN A 483 16.66 7.17 5.96
CA GLN A 483 16.23 6.08 6.85
C GLN A 483 14.81 6.36 7.35
N ASN A 484 13.88 5.40 7.21
CA ASN A 484 12.52 5.45 7.76
C ASN A 484 11.78 6.79 7.50
N ASN A 485 11.83 7.27 6.25
CA ASN A 485 11.27 8.55 5.80
C ASN A 485 11.86 9.82 6.48
N VAL A 486 12.94 9.69 7.25
CA VAL A 486 13.78 10.81 7.68
C VAL A 486 14.93 10.99 6.70
N GLU A 487 15.17 12.23 6.30
CA GLU A 487 16.27 12.62 5.42
C GLU A 487 17.24 13.58 6.13
N VAL A 488 18.54 13.39 5.93
CA VAL A 488 19.58 14.35 6.31
C VAL A 488 20.44 14.66 5.10
N SER A 489 20.41 15.90 4.63
CA SER A 489 21.18 16.34 3.48
C SER A 489 22.18 17.45 3.82
N ASP A 490 23.32 17.43 3.12
CA ASP A 490 24.28 18.53 3.05
C ASP A 490 24.79 18.68 1.60
N SER A 491 25.33 19.84 1.26
CA SER A 491 25.73 20.16 -0.12
C SER A 491 26.97 21.06 -0.19
N MET A 492 27.78 20.87 -1.22
CA MET A 492 29.01 21.63 -1.44
C MET A 492 29.29 21.89 -2.91
N SER A 493 30.19 22.84 -3.18
CA SER A 493 30.82 23.03 -4.50
C SER A 493 32.16 22.31 -4.51
N MET A 494 32.37 21.41 -5.47
CA MET A 494 33.63 20.74 -5.73
C MET A 494 34.36 21.39 -6.91
N ASP A 495 35.60 21.80 -6.66
CA ASP A 495 36.58 22.13 -7.70
C ASP A 495 37.54 20.92 -7.89
N THR A 496 38.67 21.09 -8.59
CA THR A 496 39.63 20.02 -8.97
C THR A 496 40.41 19.36 -7.81
N SER A 497 39.89 19.29 -6.59
CA SER A 497 40.56 18.69 -5.43
C SER A 497 39.60 17.97 -4.49
N ALA A 498 40.05 16.86 -3.92
CA ALA A 498 39.28 16.10 -2.94
C ALA A 498 38.86 16.95 -1.73
N ALA A 499 37.63 16.75 -1.28
CA ALA A 499 36.99 17.52 -0.22
C ALA A 499 36.13 16.66 0.70
N ASN A 500 35.82 17.17 1.89
CA ASN A 500 35.09 16.43 2.92
C ASN A 500 33.75 17.09 3.22
N MET A 501 32.71 16.26 3.32
CA MET A 501 31.36 16.62 3.79
C MET A 501 31.09 15.85 5.09
N VAL A 502 30.39 16.47 6.05
CA VAL A 502 30.12 15.86 7.36
C VAL A 502 28.63 15.98 7.66
N LEU A 503 27.92 14.85 7.62
CA LEU A 503 26.48 14.78 7.88
C LEU A 503 26.23 14.18 9.26
N SER A 504 25.36 14.84 10.04
CA SER A 504 25.04 14.40 11.39
C SER A 504 23.90 13.39 11.41
N LEU A 505 24.10 12.27 12.10
CA LEU A 505 23.13 11.21 12.30
C LEU A 505 22.18 11.51 13.49
N SER A 506 22.30 12.68 14.12
CA SER A 506 21.56 13.08 15.33
C SER A 506 20.04 13.21 15.18
N THR A 507 19.50 13.08 13.96
CA THR A 507 18.05 12.98 13.68
C THR A 507 17.62 11.60 13.20
N LEU A 508 18.57 10.67 13.03
CA LEU A 508 18.34 9.29 12.62
C LEU A 508 18.35 8.36 13.85
N ILE A 509 17.71 7.20 13.72
CA ILE A 509 17.72 6.15 14.76
C ILE A 509 18.78 5.08 14.44
N PRO A 510 19.20 4.27 15.43
CA PRO A 510 20.16 3.19 15.20
C PRO A 510 19.69 2.18 14.15
N GLY A 511 20.62 1.66 13.36
CA GLY A 511 20.34 0.76 12.24
C GLY A 511 20.88 1.28 10.90
N THR A 512 20.56 0.56 9.82
CA THR A 512 21.03 0.85 8.46
C THR A 512 20.60 2.23 7.98
N VAL A 513 21.46 2.88 7.19
CA VAL A 513 21.21 4.17 6.54
C VAL A 513 21.56 4.02 5.05
N SER A 514 20.73 4.54 4.16
CA SER A 514 21.00 4.58 2.72
C SER A 514 21.54 5.96 2.31
N ALA A 515 22.36 6.03 1.25
CA ALA A 515 22.98 7.28 0.81
C ALA A 515 22.70 7.55 -0.68
N LYS A 516 21.89 8.57 -0.95
CA LYS A 516 21.70 9.13 -2.29
C LYS A 516 22.69 10.28 -2.49
N ILE A 517 23.37 10.31 -3.63
CA ILE A 517 24.28 11.41 -4.00
C ILE A 517 23.83 11.96 -5.34
N SER A 518 23.65 13.28 -5.40
CA SER A 518 23.21 13.99 -6.60
C SER A 518 24.23 15.09 -6.93
N ALA A 519 24.47 15.34 -8.21
CA ALA A 519 25.45 16.32 -8.66
C ALA A 519 25.03 17.06 -9.95
N ASN A 520 25.39 18.34 -10.05
CA ASN A 520 25.05 19.19 -11.18
C ASN A 520 26.23 20.13 -11.50
N GLY A 521 26.58 20.24 -12.78
CA GLY A 521 27.69 21.08 -13.28
C GLY A 521 27.42 21.60 -14.70
N ALA A 522 28.23 22.53 -15.19
CA ALA A 522 28.04 23.08 -16.53
C ALA A 522 28.71 22.18 -17.59
N GLY A 523 27.97 21.75 -18.62
CA GLY A 523 28.46 20.78 -19.62
C GLY A 523 28.30 19.32 -19.17
N MET A 524 27.36 19.05 -18.26
CA MET A 524 27.10 17.74 -17.68
C MET A 524 25.60 17.59 -17.40
N ALA A 525 25.02 16.44 -17.76
CA ALA A 525 23.66 16.10 -17.39
C ALA A 525 23.50 16.00 -15.85
N PRO A 526 22.28 16.17 -15.30
CA PRO A 526 22.03 15.94 -13.88
C PRO A 526 22.43 14.52 -13.47
N PHE A 527 23.17 14.39 -12.38
CA PHE A 527 23.55 13.11 -11.78
C PHE A 527 22.71 12.83 -10.54
N GLU A 528 22.23 11.60 -10.39
CA GLU A 528 21.72 11.06 -9.14
C GLU A 528 21.97 9.54 -9.05
N TYR A 529 22.53 9.08 -7.93
CA TYR A 529 22.76 7.64 -7.69
C TYR A 529 22.58 7.27 -6.22
N ASN A 530 22.06 6.06 -5.99
CA ASN A 530 21.86 5.49 -4.65
C ASN A 530 22.99 4.49 -4.37
N TYR A 531 23.96 4.89 -3.54
CA TYR A 531 25.12 4.05 -3.23
C TYR A 531 24.84 3.13 -2.02
N ASP A 532 25.04 1.82 -2.18
CA ASP A 532 25.24 0.92 -1.03
C ASP A 532 26.66 1.07 -0.49
N LEU A 533 26.82 1.98 0.48
CA LEU A 533 28.05 2.17 1.25
C LEU A 533 28.03 1.37 2.57
N GLY A 534 27.06 0.48 2.76
CA GLY A 534 26.90 -0.35 3.97
C GLY A 534 26.75 0.46 5.27
N LEU A 535 26.13 1.65 5.21
CA LEU A 535 26.13 2.60 6.33
C LEU A 535 25.17 2.18 7.43
N ALA A 536 25.52 2.46 8.69
CA ALA A 536 24.61 2.36 9.82
C ALA A 536 24.91 3.38 10.93
N LYS A 537 23.85 3.89 11.56
CA LYS A 537 23.97 4.57 12.86
C LYS A 537 24.11 3.52 13.96
N LEU A 538 25.07 3.73 14.84
CA LEU A 538 25.27 2.94 16.06
C LEU A 538 24.44 3.54 17.19
N SER A 539 23.92 2.68 18.08
CA SER A 539 23.17 3.11 19.25
C SER A 539 24.09 3.72 20.32
N LEU A 540 23.65 4.84 20.90
CA LEU A 540 24.23 5.50 22.05
C LEU A 540 23.60 4.99 23.35
N SER A 541 24.37 4.23 24.15
CA SER A 541 23.91 3.63 25.41
C SER A 541 23.11 4.60 26.31
N PRO A 542 21.96 4.18 26.87
CA PRO A 542 21.13 5.04 27.70
C PRO A 542 21.86 5.53 28.94
N SER A 543 21.46 6.71 29.41
CA SER A 543 21.88 7.25 30.70
C SER A 543 20.88 6.84 31.79
N VAL A 544 21.38 6.40 32.95
CA VAL A 544 20.56 6.02 34.11
C VAL A 544 21.15 6.58 35.40
N SER A 545 20.29 6.95 36.34
CA SER A 545 20.68 7.58 37.61
C SER A 545 19.73 7.19 38.74
N ILE A 546 20.27 7.01 39.95
CA ILE A 546 19.48 6.81 41.18
C ILE A 546 19.19 8.20 41.78
N THR A 547 17.92 8.50 42.03
CA THR A 547 17.47 9.81 42.55
C THR A 547 16.82 9.73 43.93
N GLY A 548 16.44 8.53 44.39
CA GLY A 548 15.93 8.31 45.74
C GLY A 548 15.96 6.84 46.18
N GLU A 549 15.96 6.66 47.48
CA GLU A 549 15.92 5.37 48.17
C GLU A 549 14.91 5.44 49.33
N GLU A 550 14.24 4.32 49.63
CA GLU A 550 13.21 4.25 50.66
C GLU A 550 13.17 2.85 51.30
N TRP A 551 12.83 2.81 52.59
CA TRP A 551 12.58 1.57 53.34
C TRP A 551 11.11 1.50 53.74
N VAL A 552 10.42 0.46 53.29
CA VAL A 552 9.02 0.17 53.62
C VAL A 552 8.98 -1.09 54.48
N SER A 553 8.86 -0.91 55.80
CA SER A 553 9.05 -1.97 56.80
C SER A 553 10.42 -2.67 56.69
N ALA A 554 10.50 -3.83 56.05
CA ALA A 554 11.75 -4.55 55.80
C ALA A 554 12.13 -4.63 54.31
N ASN A 555 11.35 -3.97 53.45
CA ASN A 555 11.55 -3.95 52.01
C ASN A 555 12.29 -2.67 51.61
N TYR A 556 13.23 -2.79 50.66
CA TYR A 556 14.00 -1.66 50.12
C TYR A 556 13.49 -1.30 48.72
N ILE A 557 13.36 -0.01 48.44
CA ILE A 557 12.93 0.53 47.14
C ILE A 557 13.98 1.52 46.64
N LEU A 558 14.43 1.34 45.40
CA LEU A 558 15.20 2.33 44.66
C LEU A 558 14.33 2.99 43.60
N ARG A 559 14.58 4.27 43.36
CA ARG A 559 13.96 5.03 42.26
C ARG A 559 14.95 5.99 41.63
N GLY A 560 14.71 6.29 40.36
CA GLY A 560 15.65 7.03 39.54
C GLY A 560 15.07 7.65 38.30
N GLN A 561 15.96 8.16 37.48
CA GLN A 561 15.65 8.70 36.15
C GLN A 561 16.56 8.08 35.10
N PHE A 562 16.07 8.04 33.88
CA PHE A 562 16.83 7.64 32.70
C PHE A 562 16.57 8.60 31.53
N PHE A 563 17.46 8.58 30.56
CA PHE A 563 17.30 9.26 29.28
C PHE A 563 18.12 8.51 28.23
N ASP A 564 17.47 8.16 27.13
CA ASP A 564 18.09 7.57 25.95
C ASP A 564 18.45 8.68 24.95
N PRO A 565 19.72 8.78 24.48
CA PRO A 565 20.13 9.81 23.52
C PRO A 565 19.47 9.70 22.15
N ASP A 566 19.09 8.49 21.75
CA ASP A 566 18.62 8.16 20.40
C ASP A 566 17.09 8.01 20.32
N GLY A 567 16.41 8.03 21.48
CA GLY A 567 14.97 7.86 21.60
C GLY A 567 14.52 6.39 21.63
N GLU A 568 15.44 5.44 21.81
CA GLU A 568 15.12 4.03 21.90
C GLU A 568 14.35 3.68 23.19
N ALA A 569 13.56 2.61 23.13
CA ALA A 569 12.88 2.08 24.30
C ALA A 569 13.87 1.37 25.24
N VAL A 570 13.92 1.82 26.51
CA VAL A 570 14.87 1.27 27.50
C VAL A 570 14.19 0.24 28.39
N THR A 571 14.73 -0.98 28.37
CA THR A 571 14.38 -2.10 29.25
C THR A 571 15.24 -2.10 30.51
N PHE A 572 14.74 -2.68 31.60
CA PHE A 572 15.39 -2.64 32.92
C PHE A 572 15.47 -4.02 33.58
N VAL A 573 16.63 -4.32 34.18
CA VAL A 573 16.89 -5.56 34.93
C VAL A 573 17.44 -5.23 36.31
N LEU A 574 16.68 -5.59 37.34
CA LEU A 574 17.11 -5.52 38.74
C LEU A 574 17.96 -6.76 39.09
N LYS A 575 19.14 -6.54 39.66
CA LYS A 575 20.07 -7.59 40.10
C LYS A 575 20.48 -7.36 41.55
N LEU A 576 20.36 -8.38 42.38
CA LEU A 576 20.80 -8.42 43.76
C LEU A 576 22.02 -9.36 43.86
N ASP A 577 23.16 -8.85 44.32
CA ASP A 577 24.45 -9.56 44.36
C ASP A 577 24.84 -10.21 43.00
N GLY A 578 24.43 -9.57 41.91
CA GLY A 578 24.64 -10.03 40.53
C GLY A 578 23.62 -11.04 39.99
N VAL A 579 22.65 -11.48 40.81
CA VAL A 579 21.56 -12.39 40.40
C VAL A 579 20.28 -11.58 40.11
N GLN A 580 19.62 -11.83 38.99
CA GLN A 580 18.36 -11.14 38.65
C GLN A 580 17.26 -11.45 39.69
N ALA A 581 16.62 -10.41 40.22
CA ALA A 581 15.61 -10.50 41.27
C ALA A 581 14.61 -9.34 41.18
N GLY A 582 13.30 -9.60 41.32
CA GLY A 582 12.25 -8.58 41.23
C GLY A 582 12.04 -7.97 39.84
N GLN A 583 11.17 -6.97 39.74
CA GLN A 583 10.92 -6.18 38.52
C GLN A 583 11.19 -4.68 38.78
N ILE A 584 11.10 -3.90 37.71
CA ILE A 584 11.21 -2.43 37.72
C ILE A 584 10.02 -1.87 36.95
N THR A 585 9.28 -0.96 37.58
CA THR A 585 8.19 -0.20 36.95
C THR A 585 8.74 1.09 36.36
N VAL A 586 8.38 1.40 35.12
CA VAL A 586 8.80 2.60 34.38
C VAL A 586 7.58 3.50 34.12
N THR A 587 7.70 4.80 34.39
CA THR A 587 6.66 5.81 34.13
C THR A 587 7.31 7.07 33.57
N GLY A 588 7.11 7.38 32.29
CA GLY A 588 7.82 8.47 31.62
C GLY A 588 9.33 8.26 31.67
N ASN A 589 10.09 9.29 32.09
CA ASN A 589 11.55 9.19 32.27
C ASN A 589 11.99 8.74 33.68
N GLN A 590 11.08 8.15 34.47
CA GLN A 590 11.34 7.65 35.83
C GLN A 590 11.21 6.13 35.90
N TRP A 591 12.04 5.51 36.74
CA TRP A 591 11.99 4.09 37.06
C TRP A 591 11.95 3.89 38.58
N VAL A 592 11.32 2.81 39.03
CA VAL A 592 11.16 2.42 40.45
C VAL A 592 11.27 0.89 40.54
N THR A 593 12.06 0.37 41.48
CA THR A 593 12.08 -1.08 41.75
C THR A 593 10.79 -1.52 42.45
N ASP A 594 10.44 -2.79 42.33
CA ASP A 594 9.55 -3.42 43.31
C ASP A 594 10.15 -3.33 44.74
N GLU A 595 9.32 -3.67 45.73
CA GLU A 595 9.75 -3.87 47.11
C GLU A 595 10.71 -5.06 47.23
N ILE A 596 12.00 -4.79 47.41
CA ILE A 596 13.04 -5.83 47.55
C ILE A 596 13.03 -6.36 48.98
N PRO A 597 12.71 -7.65 49.24
CA PRO A 597 12.59 -8.19 50.59
C PRO A 597 13.96 -8.49 51.21
N PHE A 598 14.49 -7.54 51.98
CA PHE A 598 15.80 -7.68 52.63
C PHE A 598 15.75 -8.58 53.87
N ASP A 599 14.58 -8.84 54.45
CA ASP A 599 14.39 -9.79 55.56
C ASP A 599 14.67 -11.26 55.17
N LEU A 600 14.65 -11.57 53.87
CA LEU A 600 14.99 -12.90 53.34
C LEU A 600 16.50 -13.09 53.10
N LEU A 601 17.32 -12.07 53.37
CA LEU A 601 18.76 -12.06 53.12
C LEU A 601 19.57 -12.34 54.40
N ALA A 602 20.87 -12.58 54.24
CA ALA A 602 21.79 -12.78 55.35
C ALA A 602 22.33 -11.44 55.87
N GLU A 603 22.74 -11.35 57.14
CA GLU A 603 23.42 -10.16 57.66
C GLU A 603 24.70 -9.84 56.86
N GLY A 604 24.84 -8.61 56.37
CA GLY A 604 25.94 -8.21 55.50
C GLY A 604 25.64 -7.02 54.59
N VAL A 605 26.54 -6.75 53.64
CA VAL A 605 26.34 -5.74 52.58
C VAL A 605 25.90 -6.44 51.30
N HIS A 606 24.75 -6.05 50.79
CA HIS A 606 24.21 -6.49 49.50
C HIS A 606 24.35 -5.40 48.45
N ASN A 607 24.66 -5.80 47.22
CA ASN A 607 24.76 -4.91 46.07
C ASN A 607 23.47 -4.96 45.25
N VAL A 608 22.74 -3.86 45.22
CA VAL A 608 21.57 -3.67 44.35
C VAL A 608 22.01 -2.97 43.09
N THR A 609 21.99 -3.67 41.95
CA THR A 609 22.35 -3.15 40.63
C THR A 609 21.11 -3.04 39.74
N ILE A 610 21.00 -1.89 39.09
CA ILE A 610 20.01 -1.57 38.06
C ILE A 610 20.75 -1.56 36.73
N GLU A 611 20.50 -2.56 35.90
CA GLU A 611 20.96 -2.60 34.51
C GLU A 611 19.84 -2.05 33.63
N ALA A 612 20.18 -1.19 32.68
CA ALA A 612 19.24 -0.58 31.74
C ALA A 612 19.80 -0.70 30.33
N CYS A 613 19.02 -1.24 29.40
CA CYS A 613 19.43 -1.54 28.04
C CYS A 613 18.45 -0.97 27.03
N ASP A 614 18.93 -0.27 26.01
CA ASP A 614 18.13 0.16 24.86
C ASP A 614 17.66 -1.04 24.00
N ASN A 615 16.84 -0.73 22.98
CA ASN A 615 16.29 -1.71 22.05
C ASN A 615 17.35 -2.29 21.10
N SER A 616 18.44 -1.57 20.83
CA SER A 616 19.63 -2.06 20.12
C SER A 616 20.52 -2.99 20.98
N GLY A 617 20.25 -3.08 22.29
CA GLY A 617 20.93 -3.95 23.24
C GLY A 617 22.20 -3.38 23.88
N VAL A 618 22.43 -2.05 23.83
CA VAL A 618 23.55 -1.43 24.57
C VAL A 618 23.11 -1.17 26.01
N CYS A 619 23.90 -1.63 26.98
CA CYS A 619 23.51 -1.63 28.39
C CYS A 619 24.40 -0.72 29.23
N VAL A 620 23.78 0.06 30.12
CA VAL A 620 24.40 0.77 31.23
C VAL A 620 24.04 0.08 32.56
N SER A 621 24.77 0.38 33.64
CA SER A 621 24.38 -0.06 34.98
C SER A 621 24.72 0.97 36.06
N VAL A 622 23.86 1.08 37.07
CA VAL A 622 24.13 1.81 38.32
C VAL A 622 23.86 0.91 39.52
N SER A 623 24.69 1.04 40.56
CA SER A 623 24.65 0.16 41.73
C SER A 623 24.61 0.94 43.04
N LYS A 624 23.97 0.35 44.04
CA LYS A 624 23.88 0.84 45.42
C LYS A 624 24.19 -0.31 46.38
N ASP A 625 25.17 -0.10 47.25
CA ASP A 625 25.45 -1.00 48.37
C ASP A 625 24.50 -0.69 49.54
N VAL A 626 23.95 -1.74 50.15
CA VAL A 626 22.95 -1.68 51.23
C VAL A 626 23.37 -2.62 52.36
N GLU A 627 23.55 -2.08 53.57
CA GLU A 627 24.03 -2.84 54.73
C GLU A 627 22.87 -3.29 55.64
N LEU A 628 22.63 -4.59 55.69
CA LEU A 628 21.63 -5.23 56.55
C LEU A 628 22.29 -5.66 57.87
N ASN A 629 21.80 -5.09 58.98
CA ASN A 629 22.23 -5.42 60.34
C ASN A 629 21.03 -6.00 61.12
N ILE A 630 21.17 -7.19 61.70
CA ILE A 630 20.05 -7.88 62.38
C ILE A 630 20.13 -7.63 63.89
N ILE A 631 19.25 -6.76 64.41
CA ILE A 631 19.20 -6.42 65.84
C ILE A 631 18.21 -7.34 66.56
N ASP A 632 18.75 -8.32 67.29
CA ASP A 632 18.02 -9.35 68.05
C ASP A 632 17.55 -8.78 69.43
N ASP A 633 16.59 -7.85 69.41
CA ASP A 633 16.09 -7.17 70.61
C ASP A 633 15.08 -8.04 71.38
N ILE A 634 15.58 -8.81 72.35
CA ILE A 634 14.79 -9.63 73.28
C ILE A 634 14.65 -8.93 74.64
N ASP A 635 13.45 -8.44 74.98
CA ASP A 635 12.99 -8.43 76.39
C ASP A 635 11.44 -8.41 76.52
N ASP A 636 10.94 -8.77 77.71
CA ASP A 636 9.52 -9.12 77.99
C ASP A 636 8.72 -7.98 78.68
N VAL A 637 7.40 -8.19 78.87
CA VAL A 637 6.46 -7.65 79.91
C VAL A 637 5.07 -7.19 79.38
N ILE A 638 4.16 -8.17 79.32
CA ILE A 638 2.72 -8.20 79.69
C ILE A 638 1.95 -6.88 79.97
N SER A 639 0.81 -6.67 79.25
CA SER A 639 -0.55 -6.25 79.71
C SER A 639 -1.31 -5.43 78.62
N ASP A 640 -2.64 -5.40 78.46
CA ASP A 640 -3.80 -6.13 79.07
C ASP A 640 -4.90 -6.37 77.98
N THR A 641 -5.97 -7.04 78.36
CA THR A 641 -7.03 -7.68 77.56
C THR A 641 -8.10 -6.74 77.00
N SER A 642 -8.54 -6.93 75.74
CA SER A 642 -9.97 -6.98 75.38
C SER A 642 -10.24 -7.40 73.92
N LYS A 643 -11.41 -8.01 73.67
CA LYS A 643 -11.98 -8.35 72.35
C LYS A 643 -13.43 -7.84 72.31
N PRO A 644 -13.92 -7.35 71.16
CA PRO A 644 -14.84 -8.13 70.31
C PRO A 644 -14.24 -8.33 68.90
N ALA A 645 -14.39 -9.46 68.21
CA ALA A 645 -15.61 -10.07 67.66
C ALA A 645 -16.17 -9.29 66.45
N VAL A 646 -16.10 -9.93 65.28
CA VAL A 646 -16.57 -9.46 63.96
C VAL A 646 -17.65 -10.44 63.50
N GLU A 647 -18.72 -9.95 62.87
CA GLU A 647 -19.78 -10.78 62.27
C GLU A 647 -19.65 -10.87 60.74
N GLU A 648 -20.22 -11.92 60.16
CA GLU A 648 -20.19 -12.19 58.71
C GLU A 648 -21.24 -11.38 57.92
N SER A 649 -20.88 -10.94 56.72
CA SER A 649 -21.78 -10.51 55.65
C SER A 649 -20.99 -10.45 54.33
N GLY A 650 -21.50 -10.82 53.15
CA GLY A 650 -22.83 -11.37 52.83
C GLY A 650 -23.14 -11.19 51.35
N LEU A 651 -23.09 -12.26 50.54
CA LEU A 651 -23.21 -12.23 49.08
C LEU A 651 -24.54 -12.82 48.56
N PRO A 652 -25.31 -12.07 47.75
CA PRO A 652 -26.23 -12.59 46.74
C PRO A 652 -25.66 -12.32 45.32
N ALA A 653 -25.45 -13.30 44.44
CA ALA A 653 -26.40 -14.21 43.77
C ALA A 653 -26.91 -13.65 42.42
N ALA A 654 -26.88 -14.50 41.37
CA ALA A 654 -27.07 -14.13 39.97
C ALA A 654 -28.52 -14.26 39.45
N SER A 655 -28.79 -13.71 38.26
CA SER A 655 -30.00 -14.00 37.45
C SER A 655 -29.71 -13.82 35.94
N ILE A 656 -30.53 -14.42 35.07
CA ILE A 656 -30.25 -14.66 33.63
C ILE A 656 -31.50 -14.35 32.75
N GLY A 657 -31.30 -13.82 31.54
CA GLY A 657 -32.26 -13.76 30.41
C GLY A 657 -32.07 -12.50 29.54
N LEU A 658 -31.80 -12.51 28.22
CA LEU A 658 -32.49 -13.13 27.05
C LEU A 658 -33.90 -12.50 26.83
N THR A 659 -34.33 -11.96 25.66
CA THR A 659 -33.89 -11.91 24.22
C THR A 659 -34.42 -10.59 23.56
N MET A 660 -34.31 -10.21 22.25
CA MET A 660 -33.79 -10.79 20.98
C MET A 660 -33.62 -9.70 19.86
N MET A 661 -32.75 -9.98 18.86
CA MET A 661 -32.74 -9.60 17.41
C MET A 661 -33.42 -8.32 16.86
N ALA A 662 -32.62 -7.51 16.13
CA ALA A 662 -32.75 -7.04 14.72
C ALA A 662 -31.56 -6.06 14.43
N LEU A 663 -30.95 -5.89 13.25
CA LEU A 663 -31.22 -6.31 11.85
C LEU A 663 -30.03 -7.13 11.26
N LEU A 664 -29.78 -7.06 9.94
CA LEU A 664 -28.66 -7.64 9.18
C LEU A 664 -28.16 -6.59 8.15
N GLY A 665 -27.04 -6.85 7.47
CA GLY A 665 -27.03 -6.66 6.00
C GLY A 665 -26.24 -5.54 5.34
N ALA A 666 -25.57 -4.61 6.04
CA ALA A 666 -24.99 -3.42 5.39
C ALA A 666 -23.65 -2.92 5.96
N GLY A 667 -22.57 -3.73 5.82
CA GLY A 667 -21.22 -3.33 6.23
C GLY A 667 -20.44 -2.59 5.13
N ILE A 668 -19.75 -3.37 4.30
CA ILE A 668 -18.59 -2.92 3.52
C ILE A 668 -18.92 -1.93 2.39
N ALA A 669 -20.11 -2.03 1.76
CA ALA A 669 -20.50 -1.13 0.67
C ALA A 669 -21.13 0.19 1.15
N VAL A 670 -21.56 0.27 2.42
CA VAL A 670 -22.37 1.40 2.94
C VAL A 670 -21.52 2.41 3.73
N SER A 671 -20.37 2.02 4.28
CA SER A 671 -19.38 2.98 4.79
C SER A 671 -18.95 3.98 3.69
N ARG A 672 -18.70 3.49 2.47
CA ARG A 672 -18.35 4.30 1.28
C ARG A 672 -19.51 5.08 0.63
N ARG A 673 -20.73 5.06 1.18
CA ARG A 673 -21.83 5.97 0.79
C ARG A 673 -21.99 7.17 1.76
N ARG A 674 -21.24 7.20 2.87
CA ARG A 674 -21.57 8.04 4.04
C ARG A 674 -20.51 9.08 4.43
N ASP A 675 -19.29 9.00 3.90
CA ASP A 675 -18.16 9.94 4.09
C ASP A 675 -17.64 10.50 2.75
#